data_AF-A0A3C0VW18-F1
#
_entry.id   AF-A0A3C0VW18-F1
#
_cell.length_a   1.000
_cell.length_b   1.000
_cell.length_c   1.000
_cell.angle_alpha   90.00
_cell.angle_beta   90.00
_cell.angle_gamma   90.00
#
_symmetry.space_group_name_H-M   'P 1'
#
loop_
_entity.id
_entity.type
_entity.pdbx_description
1 polymer ?
#
loop_
_entity_poly.entity_id
_entity_poly.type
_entity_poly.pdbx_seq_one_letter_code
_entity_poly.pdbx_strand_id
1 'polypeptide(L)'
;MKKPAHCGVFGWLNQLLNRVLFLLVFACLPVAMASPVSYQNEVMAVLAKAGCNMGTCHGNANGKGGFKISLRGESPAGDWKVIARNELGRRLNLIEPDESLLLKKATAQIPHEGRRRFEVDSWEYRILRQWIAEGAKNDTGQAPELTALEVAPTHRTLYAPDNQIQITAKARFADGSERDVTSQAVYEPSNNLLEVTPLGQVTFNKPGETTVLVRFLNRQEPVRLAFVPERVDFAWSPPTRQGMIDTMIFGKLQKLRINPSPLADDTVFMRRAYLDLIGLLPTENEAREFVTDSDPAKRKKLVNRLMEREEFAEFWALKWADLLNVEVRTLDPKGVQLFHGWIRDRIADNTPMDEFARSIISARGSTYTNPAANYFRAIRKPQELAEATAQVFLGRRLQCAQCHNHPFDRWTQGDYYDWASAFAKIDYKLLKNIRRDGLDKHEFNGEQVVYMKSNGSVKNPKTGKAAPARFLSAGQPVPGGDDPLREMAKWMTAPDNPFFARAQANRIWFHLMGRGLVNPIDDFRPTNPATHPVLLDLLATEFIASGYDLRHMIRLITSSATYQLASEPNATNAGDEINYSHAIPRRLSAEQLLDTQAQVADAPLPIRDHPPGTRVVQVANTIKEKRRRSKDDIVDVVLEAFGKPQRLLNCECERSDETTLAQAFQMISGPVLNGLLTGKANRLERLAKADQPAQQTLESLYWTALSRPPTATELEAGLQHLAKAETTEAKRGQLEDIAWALMNSKEFILRR
;
A
#
# COMPACT_ATOMS: atom_id res chain seq x y z
N MET A 1 -45.34 -33.65 -55.59
CA MET A 1 -46.52 -34.53 -55.55
C MET A 1 -47.62 -33.86 -54.74
N LYS A 2 -48.81 -33.73 -55.36
CA LYS A 2 -50.18 -33.54 -54.81
C LYS A 2 -50.47 -32.44 -53.74
N LYS A 3 -50.92 -31.31 -54.29
CA LYS A 3 -52.03 -30.39 -53.90
C LYS A 3 -53.31 -31.12 -53.36
N PRO A 4 -54.31 -30.48 -52.72
CA PRO A 4 -55.12 -29.40 -53.36
C PRO A 4 -55.76 -28.32 -52.44
N ALA A 5 -56.14 -27.15 -53.01
CA ALA A 5 -57.54 -26.66 -53.23
C ALA A 5 -57.98 -25.64 -52.15
N HIS A 6 -58.80 -24.59 -52.35
CA HIS A 6 -59.69 -24.17 -53.43
C HIS A 6 -60.11 -22.68 -53.22
N CYS A 7 -60.52 -22.04 -54.33
CA CYS A 7 -61.50 -20.94 -54.50
C CYS A 7 -61.25 -19.57 -53.82
N GLY A 8 -61.54 -18.41 -54.44
CA GLY A 8 -62.25 -18.13 -55.68
C GLY A 8 -63.33 -17.04 -55.50
N VAL A 9 -63.09 -15.88 -56.13
CA VAL A 9 -64.02 -15.11 -56.99
C VAL A 9 -65.19 -14.32 -56.35
N PHE A 10 -65.43 -13.15 -56.97
CA PHE A 10 -66.53 -12.17 -56.84
C PHE A 10 -66.41 -11.19 -55.66
N GLY A 11 -66.52 -9.87 -55.84
CA GLY A 11 -67.03 -9.09 -56.96
C GLY A 11 -67.95 -8.01 -56.42
N TRP A 12 -67.62 -6.75 -56.73
CA TRP A 12 -68.55 -5.63 -56.91
C TRP A 12 -69.51 -5.28 -55.75
N LEU A 13 -69.28 -4.14 -55.10
CA LEU A 13 -70.25 -3.02 -55.13
C LEU A 13 -69.67 -1.78 -54.45
N ASN A 14 -70.03 -0.62 -55.00
CA ASN A 14 -69.98 0.72 -54.42
C ASN A 14 -68.60 1.38 -54.30
N GLN A 15 -68.38 2.64 -54.66
CA GLN A 15 -69.29 3.66 -55.19
C GLN A 15 -68.41 4.80 -55.72
N LEU A 16 -68.66 5.19 -56.96
CA LEU A 16 -68.35 6.51 -57.50
C LEU A 16 -69.22 7.54 -56.75
N LEU A 17 -68.78 7.96 -55.56
CA LEU A 17 -69.37 9.07 -54.81
C LEU A 17 -68.36 9.49 -53.73
N ASN A 18 -67.43 10.36 -54.11
CA ASN A 18 -66.82 11.42 -53.28
C ASN A 18 -65.54 11.93 -53.94
N ARG A 19 -65.72 12.81 -54.95
CA ARG A 19 -64.79 13.91 -55.18
C ARG A 19 -65.38 15.13 -54.48
N VAL A 20 -64.51 15.91 -53.84
CA VAL A 20 -64.77 17.12 -53.02
C VAL A 20 -64.84 16.86 -51.51
N LEU A 21 -63.67 16.62 -50.89
CA LEU A 21 -63.25 17.30 -49.66
C LEU A 21 -61.74 17.03 -49.43
N PHE A 22 -60.88 17.83 -50.06
CA PHE A 22 -59.46 17.90 -49.72
C PHE A 22 -59.32 18.98 -48.65
N LEU A 23 -59.44 18.61 -47.37
CA LEU A 23 -59.29 19.53 -46.24
C LEU A 23 -58.85 18.77 -44.98
N LEU A 24 -57.60 19.03 -44.60
CA LEU A 24 -57.06 19.07 -43.22
C LEU A 24 -57.37 17.89 -42.28
N VAL A 25 -56.46 16.90 -42.26
CA VAL A 25 -56.14 16.18 -41.01
C VAL A 25 -54.64 16.25 -40.80
N PHE A 26 -54.22 17.32 -40.09
CA PHE A 26 -52.93 17.33 -39.40
C PHE A 26 -52.99 16.25 -38.33
N ALA A 27 -52.28 15.15 -38.54
CA ALA A 27 -51.96 14.22 -37.46
C ALA A 27 -50.98 14.94 -36.53
N CYS A 28 -51.50 15.53 -35.45
CA CYS A 28 -50.72 15.92 -34.29
C CYS A 28 -50.11 14.64 -33.70
N LEU A 29 -48.91 14.28 -34.13
CA LEU A 29 -48.05 13.41 -33.34
C LEU A 29 -47.83 14.10 -31.99
N PRO A 30 -48.07 13.44 -30.84
CA PRO A 30 -47.70 14.02 -29.57
C PRO A 30 -46.19 14.23 -29.61
N VAL A 31 -45.77 15.49 -29.58
CA VAL A 31 -44.38 15.83 -29.24
C VAL A 31 -44.14 15.18 -27.89
N ALA A 32 -43.32 14.13 -27.86
CA ALA A 32 -42.88 13.54 -26.61
C ALA A 32 -42.21 14.68 -25.83
N MET A 33 -42.90 15.21 -24.82
CA MET A 33 -42.31 16.19 -23.92
C MET A 33 -41.04 15.57 -23.35
N ALA A 34 -39.90 16.20 -23.64
CA ALA A 34 -38.63 15.79 -23.05
C ALA A 34 -38.81 15.71 -21.53
N SER A 35 -38.42 14.58 -20.93
CA SER A 35 -38.51 14.41 -19.48
C SER A 35 -37.71 15.52 -18.80
N PRO A 36 -38.20 16.06 -17.66
CA PRO A 36 -37.46 17.07 -16.90
C PRO A 36 -36.06 16.58 -16.53
N VAL A 37 -35.09 17.48 -16.53
CA VAL A 37 -33.69 17.16 -16.16
C VAL A 37 -33.62 16.94 -14.66
N SER A 38 -33.18 15.75 -14.23
CA SER A 38 -32.94 15.48 -12.81
C SER A 38 -31.67 16.17 -12.35
N TYR A 39 -31.77 16.89 -11.23
CA TYR A 39 -30.61 17.50 -10.62
C TYR A 39 -29.69 16.42 -10.05
N GLN A 40 -30.26 15.45 -9.32
CA GLN A 40 -29.51 14.36 -8.71
C GLN A 40 -28.79 13.48 -9.74
N ASN A 41 -29.41 13.18 -10.88
CA ASN A 41 -28.88 12.20 -11.83
C ASN A 41 -28.14 12.82 -13.02
N GLU A 42 -28.67 13.84 -13.68
CA GLU A 42 -28.01 14.43 -14.86
C GLU A 42 -27.10 15.61 -14.50
N VAL A 43 -27.57 16.58 -13.68
CA VAL A 43 -26.74 17.76 -13.34
C VAL A 43 -25.50 17.35 -12.55
N MET A 44 -25.63 16.48 -11.55
CA MET A 44 -24.47 15.97 -10.81
C MET A 44 -23.50 15.18 -11.68
N ALA A 45 -23.99 14.43 -12.67
CA ALA A 45 -23.15 13.75 -13.64
C ALA A 45 -22.36 14.73 -14.50
N VAL A 46 -22.99 15.81 -14.98
CA VAL A 46 -22.31 16.89 -15.71
C VAL A 46 -21.22 17.53 -14.86
N LEU A 47 -21.52 17.91 -13.62
CA LEU A 47 -20.54 18.54 -12.72
C LEU A 47 -19.33 17.63 -12.45
N ALA A 48 -19.55 16.32 -12.37
CA ALA A 48 -18.51 15.32 -12.24
C ALA A 48 -17.68 15.17 -13.53
N LYS A 49 -18.34 15.02 -14.68
CA LYS A 49 -17.70 14.83 -16.00
C LYS A 49 -16.87 16.03 -16.42
N ALA A 50 -17.39 17.22 -16.21
CA ALA A 50 -16.69 18.49 -16.44
C ALA A 50 -15.59 18.77 -15.39
N GLY A 51 -15.47 17.93 -14.36
CA GLY A 51 -14.51 18.07 -13.27
C GLY A 51 -14.72 19.31 -12.40
N CYS A 52 -15.93 19.87 -12.35
CA CYS A 52 -16.25 21.07 -11.57
C CYS A 52 -16.16 20.81 -10.05
N ASN A 53 -16.59 19.62 -9.63
CA ASN A 53 -16.60 19.16 -8.24
C ASN A 53 -15.34 18.38 -7.82
N MET A 54 -14.22 18.59 -8.51
CA MET A 54 -12.93 17.97 -8.18
C MET A 54 -12.17 18.78 -7.11
N GLY A 55 -11.27 18.11 -6.39
CA GLY A 55 -10.45 18.72 -5.33
C GLY A 55 -9.50 19.81 -5.81
N THR A 56 -9.21 19.89 -7.10
CA THR A 56 -8.43 20.99 -7.72
C THR A 56 -9.31 22.20 -8.07
N CYS A 57 -10.64 22.06 -8.01
CA CYS A 57 -11.64 23.06 -8.40
C CYS A 57 -12.58 23.37 -7.22
N HIS A 58 -13.90 23.29 -7.40
CA HIS A 58 -14.89 23.71 -6.40
C HIS A 58 -15.23 22.62 -5.38
N GLY A 59 -14.73 21.39 -5.58
CA GLY A 59 -14.85 20.26 -4.65
C GLY A 59 -13.81 20.25 -3.52
N ASN A 60 -12.93 21.26 -3.45
CA ASN A 60 -11.90 21.35 -2.42
C ASN A 60 -12.49 21.80 -1.06
N ALA A 61 -11.75 21.59 0.03
CA ALA A 61 -12.22 21.87 1.40
C ALA A 61 -12.72 23.31 1.62
N ASN A 62 -12.19 24.30 0.90
CA ASN A 62 -12.56 25.71 0.98
C ASN A 62 -13.42 26.19 -0.21
N GLY A 63 -13.58 25.38 -1.26
CA GLY A 63 -14.07 25.80 -2.57
C GLY A 63 -13.11 26.77 -3.28
N LYS A 64 -13.59 27.41 -4.35
CA LYS A 64 -12.87 28.48 -5.07
C LYS A 64 -13.82 29.62 -5.44
N GLY A 65 -13.36 30.86 -5.30
CA GLY A 65 -14.14 32.05 -5.67
C GLY A 65 -15.51 32.14 -4.97
N GLY A 66 -15.57 31.74 -3.69
CA GLY A 66 -16.81 31.68 -2.91
C GLY A 66 -17.80 30.60 -3.38
N PHE A 67 -17.39 29.68 -4.27
CA PHE A 67 -18.18 28.56 -4.75
C PHE A 67 -17.56 27.24 -4.27
N LYS A 68 -18.25 26.59 -3.32
CA LYS A 68 -17.84 25.33 -2.68
C LYS A 68 -18.97 24.31 -2.80
N ILE A 69 -18.75 23.29 -3.62
CA ILE A 69 -19.62 22.12 -3.73
C ILE A 69 -18.89 20.90 -3.16
N SER A 70 -19.61 19.82 -2.91
CA SER A 70 -19.06 18.60 -2.34
C SER A 70 -18.08 17.95 -3.32
N LEU A 71 -17.00 17.38 -2.77
CA LEU A 71 -16.04 16.63 -3.58
C LEU A 71 -16.77 15.48 -4.28
N ARG A 72 -16.58 15.34 -5.59
CA ARG A 72 -17.15 14.26 -6.42
C ARG A 72 -18.68 14.10 -6.31
N GLY A 73 -19.41 15.09 -5.79
CA GLY A 73 -20.86 15.09 -5.69
C GLY A 73 -21.43 14.28 -4.51
N GLU A 74 -20.66 14.11 -3.43
CA GLU A 74 -21.05 13.38 -2.21
C GLU A 74 -22.25 13.95 -1.43
N SER A 75 -22.67 15.18 -1.72
CA SER A 75 -23.80 15.83 -1.05
C SER A 75 -24.67 16.63 -2.02
N PRO A 76 -25.43 15.97 -2.93
CA PRO A 76 -26.25 16.64 -3.93
C PRO A 76 -27.20 17.70 -3.33
N ALA A 77 -27.91 17.37 -2.25
CA ALA A 77 -28.81 18.32 -1.59
C ALA A 77 -28.09 19.59 -1.06
N GLY A 78 -26.84 19.44 -0.61
CA GLY A 78 -26.01 20.57 -0.17
C GLY A 78 -25.51 21.39 -1.35
N ASP A 79 -25.05 20.72 -2.40
CA ASP A 79 -24.53 21.33 -3.62
C ASP A 79 -25.59 22.15 -4.33
N TRP A 80 -26.84 21.67 -4.33
CA TRP A 80 -27.96 22.39 -4.92
C TRP A 80 -28.15 23.75 -4.26
N LYS A 81 -28.10 23.81 -2.92
CA LYS A 81 -28.23 25.09 -2.18
C LYS A 81 -27.11 26.05 -2.56
N VAL A 82 -25.89 25.55 -2.72
CA VAL A 82 -24.75 26.39 -3.11
C VAL A 82 -24.91 26.90 -4.54
N ILE A 83 -25.35 26.05 -5.47
CA ILE A 83 -25.51 26.39 -6.88
C ILE A 83 -26.68 27.35 -7.09
N ALA A 84 -27.85 27.03 -6.52
CA ALA A 84 -29.10 27.72 -6.82
C ALA A 84 -29.48 28.84 -5.83
N ARG A 85 -28.94 28.83 -4.59
CA ARG A 85 -29.40 29.75 -3.52
C ARG A 85 -28.32 30.65 -2.92
N ASN A 86 -27.10 30.17 -2.75
CA ASN A 86 -26.03 30.98 -2.15
C ASN A 86 -25.72 32.23 -2.98
N GLU A 87 -25.21 33.28 -2.31
CA GLU A 87 -24.89 34.57 -2.94
C GLU A 87 -26.10 35.16 -3.69
N LEU A 88 -27.28 35.11 -3.05
CA LEU A 88 -28.56 35.58 -3.61
C LEU A 88 -28.90 34.95 -4.97
N GLY A 89 -28.47 33.70 -5.20
CA GLY A 89 -28.75 32.98 -6.45
C GLY A 89 -27.96 33.46 -7.66
N ARG A 90 -26.95 34.33 -7.51
CA ARG A 90 -26.23 34.99 -8.63
C ARG A 90 -25.62 34.07 -9.69
N ARG A 91 -25.53 32.77 -9.44
CA ARG A 91 -24.89 31.79 -10.31
C ARG A 91 -25.79 31.34 -11.46
N LEU A 92 -27.11 31.43 -11.27
CA LEU A 92 -28.13 31.01 -12.22
C LEU A 92 -28.99 32.21 -12.61
N ASN A 93 -29.27 32.35 -13.89
CA ASN A 93 -30.30 33.24 -14.40
C ASN A 93 -31.46 32.37 -14.91
N LEU A 94 -32.57 32.36 -14.18
CA LEU A 94 -33.72 31.51 -14.50
C LEU A 94 -34.58 32.08 -15.65
N ILE A 95 -34.42 33.36 -15.99
CA ILE A 95 -35.15 34.03 -17.08
C ILE A 95 -34.39 33.84 -18.40
N GLU A 96 -33.07 34.08 -18.36
CA GLU A 96 -32.16 33.90 -19.48
C GLU A 96 -31.09 32.86 -19.10
N PRO A 97 -31.37 31.55 -19.26
CA PRO A 97 -30.47 30.48 -18.84
C PRO A 97 -29.03 30.63 -19.35
N ASP A 98 -28.87 31.10 -20.59
CA ASP A 98 -27.59 31.31 -21.27
C ASP A 98 -26.72 32.39 -20.60
N GLU A 99 -27.34 33.32 -19.86
CA GLU A 99 -26.67 34.35 -19.07
C GLU A 99 -26.19 33.86 -17.70
N SER A 100 -26.48 32.61 -17.33
CA SER A 100 -26.04 32.03 -16.06
C SER A 100 -24.52 31.98 -15.96
N LEU A 101 -23.96 32.52 -14.86
CA LEU A 101 -22.52 32.44 -14.59
C LEU A 101 -22.00 31.00 -14.59
N LEU A 102 -22.83 30.04 -14.17
CA LEU A 102 -22.50 28.61 -14.22
C LEU A 102 -22.13 28.15 -15.64
N LEU A 103 -22.91 28.57 -16.66
CA LEU A 103 -22.65 28.22 -18.07
C LEU A 103 -21.52 29.07 -18.66
N LYS A 104 -21.56 30.40 -18.45
CA LYS A 104 -20.57 31.32 -19.03
C LYS A 104 -19.15 31.04 -18.56
N LYS A 105 -18.95 30.72 -17.28
CA LYS A 105 -17.62 30.34 -16.77
C LYS A 105 -17.17 28.98 -17.27
N ALA A 106 -18.06 27.99 -17.32
CA ALA A 106 -17.71 26.64 -17.75
C ALA A 106 -17.37 26.57 -19.24
N THR A 107 -17.99 27.42 -20.06
CA THR A 107 -17.71 27.54 -21.50
C THR A 107 -16.64 28.58 -21.84
N ALA A 108 -16.04 29.22 -20.81
CA ALA A 108 -15.05 30.29 -20.95
C ALA A 108 -15.52 31.51 -21.77
N GLN A 109 -16.82 31.75 -21.86
CA GLN A 109 -17.39 32.99 -22.39
C GLN A 109 -17.08 34.20 -21.50
N ILE A 110 -16.79 33.94 -20.21
CA ILE A 110 -16.20 34.93 -19.29
C ILE A 110 -14.98 34.31 -18.57
N PRO A 111 -14.06 35.14 -18.05
CA PRO A 111 -12.86 34.64 -17.37
C PRO A 111 -13.16 33.66 -16.23
N HIS A 112 -12.49 32.52 -16.30
CA HIS A 112 -12.57 31.44 -15.31
C HIS A 112 -11.19 30.79 -15.15
N GLU A 113 -10.66 30.80 -13.93
CA GLU A 113 -9.37 30.17 -13.61
C GLU A 113 -9.34 28.68 -13.91
N GLY A 114 -10.48 27.98 -13.80
CA GLY A 114 -10.62 26.57 -14.15
C GLY A 114 -10.53 26.28 -15.66
N ARG A 115 -10.34 27.33 -16.49
CA ARG A 115 -10.37 27.32 -17.95
C ARG A 115 -11.73 26.80 -18.47
N ARG A 116 -11.81 26.59 -19.79
CA ARG A 116 -12.96 25.95 -20.43
C ARG A 116 -13.11 24.51 -19.95
N ARG A 117 -14.32 24.11 -19.56
CA ARG A 117 -14.66 22.76 -19.08
C ARG A 117 -15.44 21.96 -20.14
N PHE A 118 -16.27 22.63 -20.92
CA PHE A 118 -17.02 22.06 -22.06
C PHE A 118 -17.39 23.15 -23.07
N GLU A 119 -17.77 22.77 -24.28
CA GLU A 119 -18.17 23.69 -25.35
C GLU A 119 -19.62 24.15 -25.18
N VAL A 120 -19.97 25.26 -25.85
CA VAL A 120 -21.37 25.63 -26.08
C VAL A 120 -22.04 24.50 -26.90
N ASP A 121 -23.30 24.20 -26.60
CA ASP A 121 -24.10 23.13 -27.20
C ASP A 121 -23.64 21.68 -26.97
N SER A 122 -22.57 21.48 -26.21
CA SER A 122 -22.18 20.18 -25.66
C SER A 122 -23.32 19.53 -24.86
N TRP A 123 -23.23 18.22 -24.62
CA TRP A 123 -24.21 17.52 -23.77
C TRP A 123 -24.30 18.17 -22.38
N GLU A 124 -23.15 18.50 -21.79
CA GLU A 124 -23.01 19.19 -20.52
C GLU A 124 -23.76 20.53 -20.51
N TYR A 125 -23.53 21.34 -21.55
CA TYR A 125 -24.17 22.64 -21.70
C TYR A 125 -25.69 22.50 -21.80
N ARG A 126 -26.19 21.59 -22.66
CA ARG A 126 -27.62 21.38 -22.88
C ARG A 126 -28.34 20.93 -21.62
N ILE A 127 -27.76 19.98 -20.87
CA ILE A 127 -28.32 19.50 -19.60
C ILE A 127 -28.41 20.62 -18.58
N LEU A 128 -27.33 21.37 -18.36
CA LEU A 128 -27.32 22.45 -17.38
C LEU A 128 -28.28 23.58 -17.78
N ARG A 129 -28.26 23.98 -19.06
CA ARG A 129 -29.14 25.02 -19.60
C ARG A 129 -30.61 24.63 -19.46
N GLN A 130 -30.97 23.40 -19.82
CA GLN A 130 -32.34 22.91 -19.72
C GLN A 130 -32.78 22.85 -18.26
N TRP A 131 -31.96 22.32 -17.34
CA TRP A 131 -32.27 22.30 -15.91
C TRP A 131 -32.50 23.72 -15.36
N ILE A 132 -31.69 24.70 -15.76
CA ILE A 132 -31.86 26.11 -15.38
C ILE A 132 -33.18 26.66 -15.93
N ALA A 133 -33.49 26.41 -17.21
CA ALA A 133 -34.73 26.83 -17.85
C ALA A 133 -35.98 26.21 -17.20
N GLU A 134 -35.87 24.99 -16.66
CA GLU A 134 -36.91 24.30 -15.90
C GLU A 134 -37.07 24.81 -14.45
N GLY A 135 -36.33 25.87 -14.09
CA GLY A 135 -36.40 26.52 -12.78
C GLY A 135 -35.40 25.97 -11.76
N ALA A 136 -34.35 25.26 -12.21
CA ALA A 136 -33.28 24.72 -11.37
C ALA A 136 -33.82 23.89 -10.18
N LYS A 137 -34.81 23.01 -10.44
CA LYS A 137 -35.50 22.22 -9.41
C LYS A 137 -34.55 21.29 -8.67
N ASN A 138 -34.84 21.08 -7.38
CA ASN A 138 -34.16 20.08 -6.55
C ASN A 138 -35.05 18.86 -6.40
N ASP A 139 -34.60 17.74 -6.94
CA ASP A 139 -35.26 16.44 -6.84
C ASP A 139 -34.46 15.44 -6.00
N THR A 140 -33.51 15.94 -5.18
CA THR A 140 -32.71 15.06 -4.32
C THR A 140 -33.62 14.28 -3.37
N GLY A 141 -33.49 12.95 -3.36
CA GLY A 141 -34.33 12.04 -2.59
C GLY A 141 -35.71 11.75 -3.21
N GLN A 142 -36.02 12.35 -4.37
CA GLN A 142 -37.19 12.04 -5.20
C GLN A 142 -36.78 11.28 -6.46
N ALA A 143 -35.64 11.66 -7.06
CA ALA A 143 -35.05 10.97 -8.20
C ALA A 143 -34.60 9.56 -7.80
N PRO A 144 -34.71 8.57 -8.71
CA PRO A 144 -34.29 7.21 -8.43
C PRO A 144 -32.78 7.17 -8.19
N GLU A 145 -32.36 6.57 -7.08
CA GLU A 145 -30.95 6.52 -6.67
C GLU A 145 -30.17 5.48 -7.50
N LEU A 146 -28.88 5.76 -7.74
CA LEU A 146 -27.98 4.82 -8.40
C LEU A 146 -27.64 3.63 -7.49
N THR A 147 -28.11 2.43 -7.85
CA THR A 147 -27.92 1.21 -7.07
C THR A 147 -26.70 0.40 -7.53
N ALA A 148 -26.37 0.42 -8.83
CA ALA A 148 -25.19 -0.26 -9.37
C ALA A 148 -24.61 0.46 -10.59
N LEU A 149 -23.30 0.27 -10.79
CA LEU A 149 -22.57 0.63 -12.00
C LEU A 149 -21.91 -0.64 -12.52
N GLU A 150 -22.28 -1.07 -13.71
CA GLU A 150 -21.69 -2.24 -14.38
C GLU A 150 -20.73 -1.74 -15.47
N VAL A 151 -19.49 -2.21 -15.46
CA VAL A 151 -18.47 -1.85 -16.45
C VAL A 151 -17.96 -3.07 -17.18
N ALA A 152 -17.75 -2.93 -18.49
CA ALA A 152 -17.22 -4.00 -19.33
C ALA A 152 -16.12 -3.46 -20.26
N PRO A 153 -14.98 -4.17 -20.39
CA PRO A 153 -14.59 -5.35 -19.61
C PRO A 153 -14.24 -4.96 -18.15
N THR A 154 -14.26 -5.92 -17.23
CA THR A 154 -13.68 -5.74 -15.87
C THR A 154 -12.19 -6.04 -15.84
N HIS A 155 -11.73 -6.94 -16.71
CA HIS A 155 -10.32 -7.24 -16.94
C HIS A 155 -10.07 -7.60 -18.41
N ARG A 156 -8.95 -7.15 -18.98
CA ARG A 156 -8.51 -7.58 -20.32
C ARG A 156 -6.99 -7.45 -20.50
N THR A 157 -6.39 -8.46 -21.13
CA THR A 157 -5.03 -8.36 -21.67
C THR A 157 -5.12 -8.22 -23.19
N LEU A 158 -4.46 -7.21 -23.73
CA LEU A 158 -4.28 -6.96 -25.15
C LEU A 158 -2.89 -7.46 -25.57
N TYR A 159 -2.81 -7.99 -26.80
CA TYR A 159 -1.58 -8.48 -27.39
C TYR A 159 -1.34 -7.73 -28.69
N ALA A 160 -0.12 -7.26 -28.90
CA ALA A 160 0.25 -6.61 -30.16
C ALA A 160 -0.12 -7.50 -31.38
N PRO A 161 -0.58 -6.89 -32.49
CA PRO A 161 -0.65 -5.44 -32.74
C PRO A 161 -1.86 -4.73 -32.08
N ASP A 162 -2.81 -5.45 -31.50
CA ASP A 162 -4.00 -4.85 -30.88
C ASP A 162 -3.63 -4.10 -29.59
N ASN A 163 -3.79 -2.78 -29.58
CA ASN A 163 -3.49 -1.92 -28.42
C ASN A 163 -4.67 -1.04 -27.99
N GLN A 164 -5.86 -1.24 -28.56
CA GLN A 164 -7.06 -0.47 -28.26
C GLN A 164 -8.19 -1.34 -27.70
N ILE A 165 -9.00 -0.76 -26.82
CA ILE A 165 -10.21 -1.40 -26.30
C ILE A 165 -11.27 -0.37 -25.88
N GLN A 166 -12.53 -0.72 -26.02
CA GLN A 166 -13.65 0.09 -25.53
C GLN A 166 -14.03 -0.34 -24.10
N ILE A 167 -14.18 0.63 -23.20
CA ILE A 167 -14.83 0.44 -21.90
C ILE A 167 -16.27 0.98 -21.98
N THR A 168 -17.26 0.14 -21.72
CA THR A 168 -18.67 0.54 -21.62
C THR A 168 -19.12 0.59 -20.16
N ALA A 169 -20.04 1.50 -19.84
CA ALA A 169 -20.59 1.66 -18.50
C ALA A 169 -22.13 1.70 -18.53
N LYS A 170 -22.77 0.89 -17.69
CA LYS A 170 -24.22 0.79 -17.56
C LYS A 170 -24.63 1.06 -16.11
N ALA A 171 -25.53 2.02 -15.91
CA ALA A 171 -26.06 2.38 -14.60
C ALA A 171 -27.41 1.70 -14.35
N ARG A 172 -27.62 1.20 -13.13
CA ARG A 172 -28.91 0.67 -12.64
C ARG A 172 -29.42 1.55 -11.51
N PHE A 173 -30.70 1.92 -11.55
CA PHE A 173 -31.33 2.79 -10.56
C PHE A 173 -32.35 2.04 -9.69
N ALA A 174 -32.75 2.66 -8.58
CA ALA A 174 -33.63 2.08 -7.57
C ALA A 174 -35.06 1.80 -8.07
N ASP A 175 -35.49 2.48 -9.14
CA ASP A 175 -36.76 2.23 -9.84
C ASP A 175 -36.68 1.05 -10.82
N GLY A 176 -35.53 0.37 -10.89
CA GLY A 176 -35.26 -0.74 -11.81
C GLY A 176 -34.81 -0.29 -13.20
N SER A 177 -34.77 1.02 -13.49
CA SER A 177 -34.31 1.52 -14.79
C SER A 177 -32.82 1.27 -14.99
N GLU A 178 -32.43 1.03 -16.24
CA GLU A 178 -31.05 0.85 -16.67
C GLU A 178 -30.72 1.85 -17.77
N ARG A 179 -29.51 2.43 -17.72
CA ARG A 179 -29.06 3.43 -18.70
C ARG A 179 -27.63 3.16 -19.13
N ASP A 180 -27.35 3.27 -20.42
CA ASP A 180 -25.96 3.41 -20.88
C ASP A 180 -25.45 4.79 -20.45
N VAL A 181 -24.37 4.79 -19.68
CA VAL A 181 -23.73 5.98 -19.15
C VAL A 181 -22.28 6.10 -19.61
N THR A 182 -21.88 5.36 -20.65
CA THR A 182 -20.51 5.32 -21.17
C THR A 182 -19.99 6.73 -21.49
N SER A 183 -20.77 7.54 -22.20
CA SER A 183 -20.39 8.93 -22.51
C SER A 183 -20.40 9.86 -21.28
N GLN A 184 -21.14 9.54 -20.23
CA GLN A 184 -21.32 10.36 -19.03
C GLN A 184 -20.38 9.95 -17.89
N ALA A 185 -19.79 8.75 -17.94
CA ALA A 185 -18.87 8.24 -16.94
C ALA A 185 -17.54 9.00 -16.98
N VAL A 186 -16.86 9.07 -15.83
CA VAL A 186 -15.52 9.63 -15.69
C VAL A 186 -14.51 8.49 -15.71
N TYR A 187 -13.48 8.59 -16.55
CA TYR A 187 -12.42 7.61 -16.69
C TYR A 187 -11.12 8.19 -16.15
N GLU A 188 -10.53 7.54 -15.13
CA GLU A 188 -9.30 7.99 -14.47
C GLU A 188 -8.26 6.86 -14.54
N PRO A 189 -7.29 6.88 -15.48
CA PRO A 189 -6.20 5.91 -15.51
C PRO A 189 -5.26 6.10 -14.31
N SER A 190 -4.76 5.01 -13.73
CA SER A 190 -3.88 5.06 -12.56
C SER A 190 -2.42 5.40 -12.88
N ASN A 191 -2.01 5.29 -14.15
CA ASN A 191 -0.67 5.61 -14.64
C ASN A 191 -0.71 6.05 -16.11
N ASN A 192 0.45 6.44 -16.65
CA ASN A 192 0.58 6.98 -17.99
C ASN A 192 0.88 5.93 -19.08
N LEU A 193 0.50 4.66 -18.88
CA LEU A 193 0.69 3.60 -19.88
C LEU A 193 -0.30 3.68 -21.03
N LEU A 194 -1.46 4.28 -20.79
CA LEU A 194 -2.56 4.40 -21.74
C LEU A 194 -3.25 5.76 -21.65
N GLU A 195 -4.06 6.06 -22.65
CA GLU A 195 -4.99 7.18 -22.68
C GLU A 195 -6.43 6.67 -22.79
N VAL A 196 -7.38 7.41 -22.22
CA VAL A 196 -8.81 7.11 -22.30
C VAL A 196 -9.55 8.35 -22.79
N THR A 197 -10.28 8.21 -23.88
CA THR A 197 -11.14 9.28 -24.40
C THR A 197 -12.35 9.51 -23.50
N PRO A 198 -13.06 10.66 -23.61
CA PRO A 198 -14.32 10.89 -22.90
C PRO A 198 -15.42 9.86 -23.20
N LEU A 199 -15.29 9.08 -24.27
CA LEU A 199 -16.25 8.04 -24.67
C LEU A 199 -15.82 6.63 -24.20
N GLY A 200 -14.77 6.50 -23.39
CA GLY A 200 -14.31 5.21 -22.87
C GLY A 200 -13.43 4.40 -23.82
N GLN A 201 -13.04 4.94 -24.99
CA GLN A 201 -12.05 4.32 -25.87
C GLN A 201 -10.66 4.45 -25.24
N VAL A 202 -10.01 3.31 -25.04
CA VAL A 202 -8.66 3.19 -24.46
C VAL A 202 -7.64 2.92 -25.57
N THR A 203 -6.47 3.54 -25.47
CA THR A 203 -5.30 3.25 -26.31
C THR A 203 -4.06 3.10 -25.45
N PHE A 204 -3.37 1.96 -25.55
CA PHE A 204 -2.07 1.76 -24.92
C PHE A 204 -0.94 2.40 -25.72
N ASN A 205 -0.16 3.23 -25.04
CA ASN A 205 1.02 3.89 -25.58
C ASN A 205 2.32 3.18 -25.15
N LYS A 206 2.27 2.39 -24.06
CA LYS A 206 3.40 1.62 -23.52
C LYS A 206 2.95 0.25 -23.03
N PRO A 207 3.81 -0.79 -23.13
CA PRO A 207 3.61 -2.08 -22.47
C PRO A 207 3.40 -1.95 -20.95
N GLY A 208 2.66 -2.90 -20.38
CA GLY A 208 2.51 -3.05 -18.94
C GLY A 208 1.08 -3.19 -18.49
N GLU A 209 0.88 -3.12 -17.18
CA GLU A 209 -0.40 -3.32 -16.51
C GLU A 209 -0.86 -2.04 -15.82
N THR A 210 -2.16 -1.77 -15.85
CA THR A 210 -2.76 -0.57 -15.25
C THR A 210 -4.23 -0.79 -14.90
N THR A 211 -4.80 0.16 -14.17
CA THR A 211 -6.22 0.17 -13.82
C THR A 211 -6.83 1.51 -14.25
N VAL A 212 -7.99 1.45 -14.89
CA VAL A 212 -8.82 2.63 -15.18
C VAL A 212 -9.98 2.63 -14.20
N LEU A 213 -10.08 3.65 -13.36
CA LEU A 213 -11.25 3.84 -12.51
C LEU A 213 -12.36 4.47 -13.35
N VAL A 214 -13.50 3.79 -13.42
CA VAL A 214 -14.71 4.30 -14.08
C VAL A 214 -15.67 4.75 -13.01
N ARG A 215 -16.12 6.00 -13.06
CA ARG A 215 -17.02 6.59 -12.06
C ARG A 215 -18.26 7.17 -12.69
N PHE A 216 -19.41 6.92 -12.07
CA PHE A 216 -20.67 7.57 -12.42
C PHE A 216 -21.42 7.89 -11.12
N LEU A 217 -21.73 9.17 -10.92
CA LEU A 217 -22.26 9.70 -9.65
C LEU A 217 -21.43 9.21 -8.44
N ASN A 218 -22.04 8.51 -7.50
CA ASN A 218 -21.44 7.98 -6.28
C ASN A 218 -20.93 6.54 -6.39
N ARG A 219 -20.99 5.92 -7.59
CA ARG A 219 -20.47 4.57 -7.84
C ARG A 219 -19.20 4.62 -8.66
N GLN A 220 -18.31 3.68 -8.39
CA GLN A 220 -17.04 3.57 -9.09
C GLN A 220 -16.64 2.11 -9.23
N GLU A 221 -16.09 1.75 -10.38
CA GLU A 221 -15.64 0.40 -10.69
C GLU A 221 -14.25 0.44 -11.34
N PRO A 222 -13.28 -0.39 -10.89
CA PRO A 222 -11.98 -0.48 -11.51
C PRO A 222 -12.01 -1.43 -12.73
N VAL A 223 -11.38 -1.02 -13.83
CA VAL A 223 -11.15 -1.85 -15.02
C VAL A 223 -9.66 -2.15 -15.14
N ARG A 224 -9.27 -3.42 -15.08
CA ARG A 224 -7.86 -3.85 -15.12
C ARG A 224 -7.45 -4.15 -16.55
N LEU A 225 -6.45 -3.44 -17.04
CA LEU A 225 -5.98 -3.60 -18.41
C LEU A 225 -4.48 -3.92 -18.44
N ALA A 226 -4.07 -4.74 -19.39
CA ALA A 226 -2.68 -5.06 -19.64
C ALA A 226 -2.40 -5.03 -21.15
N PHE A 227 -1.22 -4.59 -21.54
CA PHE A 227 -0.75 -4.66 -22.92
C PHE A 227 0.59 -5.41 -22.97
N VAL A 228 0.60 -6.48 -23.77
CA VAL A 228 1.76 -7.33 -23.99
C VAL A 228 2.31 -7.05 -25.39
N PRO A 229 3.57 -6.57 -25.51
CA PRO A 229 4.17 -6.27 -26.79
C PRO A 229 4.45 -7.57 -27.56
N GLU A 230 4.60 -7.44 -28.88
CA GLU A 230 5.06 -8.54 -29.70
C GLU A 230 6.50 -8.91 -29.31
N ARG A 231 6.76 -10.21 -29.25
CA ARG A 231 8.08 -10.79 -28.95
C ARG A 231 8.24 -12.01 -29.84
N VAL A 232 8.73 -11.79 -31.06
CA VAL A 232 8.79 -12.79 -32.14
C VAL A 232 9.58 -14.04 -31.69
N ASP A 233 10.66 -13.84 -30.94
CA ASP A 233 11.55 -14.92 -30.49
C ASP A 233 11.27 -15.38 -29.05
N PHE A 234 10.07 -15.13 -28.50
CA PHE A 234 9.74 -15.55 -27.14
C PHE A 234 9.54 -17.07 -27.04
N ALA A 235 10.52 -17.76 -26.46
CA ALA A 235 10.40 -19.13 -26.00
C ALA A 235 10.26 -19.16 -24.47
N TRP A 236 9.20 -19.79 -23.98
CA TRP A 236 8.95 -19.94 -22.55
C TRP A 236 9.92 -20.97 -21.93
N SER A 237 10.73 -20.54 -20.97
CA SER A 237 11.77 -21.37 -20.33
C SER A 237 11.90 -21.07 -18.83
N PRO A 238 10.92 -21.45 -17.99
CA PRO A 238 10.96 -21.20 -16.55
C PRO A 238 11.79 -22.26 -15.80
N PRO A 239 12.28 -21.95 -14.59
CA PRO A 239 12.70 -22.96 -13.63
C PRO A 239 11.56 -23.93 -13.26
N THR A 240 11.93 -25.07 -12.69
CA THR A 240 10.97 -26.04 -12.13
C THR A 240 10.16 -25.41 -11.01
N ARG A 241 8.83 -25.53 -11.10
CA ARG A 241 7.89 -25.06 -10.06
C ARG A 241 8.04 -25.92 -8.81
N GLN A 242 8.07 -25.29 -7.63
CA GLN A 242 8.13 -25.96 -6.33
C GLN A 242 6.79 -25.93 -5.57
N GLY A 243 5.82 -25.13 -6.03
CA GLY A 243 4.49 -25.13 -5.43
C GLY A 243 3.46 -24.19 -6.08
N MET A 244 2.43 -23.87 -5.30
CA MET A 244 1.31 -23.04 -5.74
C MET A 244 1.71 -21.60 -6.07
N ILE A 245 2.68 -21.03 -5.35
CA ILE A 245 3.20 -19.68 -5.59
C ILE A 245 3.76 -19.62 -7.02
N ASP A 246 4.64 -20.56 -7.37
CA ASP A 246 5.27 -20.62 -8.68
C ASP A 246 4.26 -20.86 -9.81
N THR A 247 3.22 -21.65 -9.53
CA THR A 247 2.13 -21.87 -10.49
C THR A 247 1.42 -20.56 -10.84
N MET A 248 1.13 -19.72 -9.84
CA MET A 248 0.44 -18.45 -10.05
C MET A 248 1.37 -17.40 -10.70
N ILE A 249 2.60 -17.26 -10.20
CA ILE A 249 3.57 -16.29 -10.72
C ILE A 249 3.99 -16.66 -12.14
N PHE A 250 4.48 -17.88 -12.36
CA PHE A 250 4.96 -18.29 -13.68
C PHE A 250 3.82 -18.39 -14.69
N GLY A 251 2.62 -18.75 -14.26
CA GLY A 251 1.43 -18.71 -15.12
C GLY A 251 1.09 -17.30 -15.62
N LYS A 252 1.29 -16.26 -14.79
CA LYS A 252 1.12 -14.86 -15.22
C LYS A 252 2.27 -14.42 -16.13
N LEU A 253 3.51 -14.69 -15.75
CA LEU A 253 4.70 -14.35 -16.54
C LEU A 253 4.66 -14.94 -17.95
N GLN A 254 4.21 -16.19 -18.09
CA GLN A 254 4.01 -16.83 -19.40
C GLN A 254 3.01 -16.05 -20.26
N LYS A 255 1.87 -15.62 -19.69
CA LYS A 255 0.87 -14.81 -20.41
C LYS A 255 1.40 -13.43 -20.80
N LEU A 256 2.30 -12.87 -20.01
CA LEU A 256 2.98 -11.60 -20.29
C LEU A 256 4.18 -11.75 -21.23
N ARG A 257 4.51 -12.97 -21.65
CA ARG A 257 5.70 -13.31 -22.45
C ARG A 257 7.01 -12.88 -21.80
N ILE A 258 7.12 -13.01 -20.46
CA ILE A 258 8.29 -12.66 -19.65
C ILE A 258 8.87 -13.95 -19.07
N ASN A 259 10.12 -14.31 -19.38
CA ASN A 259 10.79 -15.43 -18.71
C ASN A 259 11.28 -15.01 -17.33
N PRO A 260 11.05 -15.83 -16.28
CA PRO A 260 11.71 -15.62 -15.01
C PRO A 260 13.23 -15.80 -15.15
N SER A 261 14.00 -15.15 -14.28
CA SER A 261 15.44 -15.36 -14.15
C SER A 261 15.74 -16.81 -13.70
N PRO A 262 16.97 -17.32 -13.88
CA PRO A 262 17.33 -18.63 -13.33
C PRO A 262 17.21 -18.63 -11.80
N LEU A 263 17.24 -19.83 -11.20
CA LEU A 263 17.40 -19.93 -9.75
C LEU A 263 18.76 -19.36 -9.34
N ALA A 264 18.77 -18.63 -8.23
CA ALA A 264 19.98 -18.16 -7.59
C ALA A 264 20.82 -19.35 -7.11
N ASP A 265 22.14 -19.20 -7.17
CA ASP A 265 23.05 -20.17 -6.58
C ASP A 265 22.90 -20.24 -5.05
N ASP A 266 23.59 -21.20 -4.43
CA ASP A 266 23.49 -21.43 -2.99
C ASP A 266 24.09 -20.29 -2.15
N THR A 267 25.12 -19.59 -2.65
CA THR A 267 25.71 -18.47 -1.92
C THR A 267 24.73 -17.30 -1.83
N VAL A 268 24.04 -17.01 -2.93
CA VAL A 268 23.02 -15.96 -3.02
C VAL A 268 21.79 -16.35 -2.19
N PHE A 269 21.26 -17.57 -2.37
CA PHE A 269 20.10 -18.03 -1.61
C PHE A 269 20.34 -17.98 -0.10
N MET A 270 21.48 -18.50 0.36
CA MET A 270 21.82 -18.52 1.78
C MET A 270 21.94 -17.11 2.33
N ARG A 271 22.75 -16.25 1.71
CA ARG A 271 22.92 -14.87 2.15
C ARG A 271 21.58 -14.15 2.26
N ARG A 272 20.73 -14.33 1.25
CA ARG A 272 19.37 -13.79 1.21
C ARG A 272 18.51 -14.28 2.38
N ALA A 273 18.51 -15.58 2.65
CA ALA A 273 17.74 -16.16 3.74
C ALA A 273 18.22 -15.66 5.12
N TYR A 274 19.54 -15.56 5.34
CA TYR A 274 20.11 -15.00 6.57
C TYR A 274 19.66 -13.54 6.78
N LEU A 275 19.79 -12.71 5.75
CA LEU A 275 19.39 -11.31 5.81
C LEU A 275 17.88 -11.13 6.01
N ASP A 276 17.05 -11.90 5.32
CA ASP A 276 15.59 -11.75 5.38
C ASP A 276 14.97 -12.28 6.69
N LEU A 277 15.57 -13.35 7.25
CA LEU A 277 15.01 -14.04 8.42
C LEU A 277 15.57 -13.52 9.73
N ILE A 278 16.88 -13.29 9.81
CA ILE A 278 17.56 -12.94 11.06
C ILE A 278 18.35 -11.62 11.01
N GLY A 279 18.36 -10.94 9.86
CA GLY A 279 18.97 -9.61 9.74
C GLY A 279 20.50 -9.58 9.73
N LEU A 280 21.17 -10.72 9.70
CA LEU A 280 22.63 -10.87 9.80
C LEU A 280 23.20 -11.65 8.60
N LEU A 281 24.53 -11.79 8.55
CA LEU A 281 25.23 -12.66 7.60
C LEU A 281 25.49 -14.05 8.23
N PRO A 282 25.62 -15.12 7.42
CA PRO A 282 26.19 -16.37 7.92
C PRO A 282 27.64 -16.15 8.37
N THR A 283 28.07 -16.91 9.38
CA THR A 283 29.50 -17.07 9.65
C THR A 283 30.18 -17.80 8.50
N GLU A 284 31.51 -17.68 8.40
CA GLU A 284 32.29 -18.39 7.38
C GLU A 284 32.05 -19.91 7.39
N ASN A 285 32.00 -20.52 8.58
CA ASN A 285 31.78 -21.96 8.71
C ASN A 285 30.37 -22.36 8.25
N GLU A 286 29.33 -21.66 8.71
CA GLU A 286 27.95 -21.90 8.25
C GLU A 286 27.84 -21.77 6.73
N ALA A 287 28.53 -20.79 6.15
CA ALA A 287 28.53 -20.55 4.72
C ALA A 287 29.18 -21.67 3.91
N ARG A 288 30.38 -22.07 4.31
CA ARG A 288 31.12 -23.15 3.64
C ARG A 288 30.41 -24.50 3.79
N GLU A 289 29.88 -24.80 4.97
CA GLU A 289 29.09 -26.01 5.23
C GLU A 289 27.85 -26.07 4.32
N PHE A 290 27.09 -24.97 4.22
CA PHE A 290 25.89 -24.93 3.40
C PHE A 290 26.16 -25.12 1.90
N VAL A 291 27.22 -24.47 1.39
CA VAL A 291 27.58 -24.55 -0.04
C VAL A 291 28.09 -25.94 -0.42
N THR A 292 28.79 -26.62 0.49
CA THR A 292 29.32 -27.97 0.27
C THR A 292 28.33 -29.10 0.57
N ASP A 293 27.25 -28.81 1.30
CA ASP A 293 26.16 -29.75 1.54
C ASP A 293 25.47 -30.14 0.22
N SER A 294 25.32 -31.43 -0.02
CA SER A 294 24.69 -32.00 -1.23
C SER A 294 23.24 -32.43 -1.00
N ASP A 295 22.71 -32.28 0.22
CA ASP A 295 21.33 -32.60 0.54
C ASP A 295 20.36 -31.73 -0.27
N PRO A 296 19.47 -32.31 -1.10
CA PRO A 296 18.48 -31.54 -1.86
C PRO A 296 17.52 -30.73 -0.98
N ALA A 297 17.37 -31.07 0.30
CA ALA A 297 16.54 -30.36 1.27
C ALA A 297 17.30 -29.28 2.07
N LYS A 298 18.59 -29.03 1.82
CA LYS A 298 19.42 -28.10 2.60
C LYS A 298 18.83 -26.69 2.73
N ARG A 299 18.24 -26.16 1.66
CA ARG A 299 17.57 -24.83 1.65
C ARG A 299 16.42 -24.76 2.66
N LYS A 300 15.56 -25.77 2.67
CA LYS A 300 14.43 -25.89 3.61
C LYS A 300 14.92 -26.08 5.04
N LYS A 301 15.95 -26.91 5.26
CA LYS A 301 16.57 -27.12 6.58
C LYS A 301 17.18 -25.82 7.11
N LEU A 302 17.87 -25.06 6.25
CA LEU A 302 18.43 -23.76 6.61
C LEU A 302 17.35 -22.80 7.10
N VAL A 303 16.27 -22.62 6.33
CA VAL A 303 15.15 -21.74 6.70
C VAL A 303 14.56 -22.11 8.07
N ASN A 304 14.35 -23.41 8.32
CA ASN A 304 13.84 -23.87 9.61
C ASN A 304 14.77 -23.50 10.77
N ARG A 305 16.07 -23.81 10.64
CA ARG A 305 17.07 -23.48 11.66
C ARG A 305 17.16 -21.98 11.92
N LEU A 306 17.10 -21.16 10.87
CA LEU A 306 17.17 -19.70 11.00
C LEU A 306 16.00 -19.12 11.77
N MET A 307 14.80 -19.68 11.62
CA MET A 307 13.65 -19.20 12.38
C MET A 307 13.78 -19.57 13.86
N GLU A 308 14.35 -20.73 14.21
CA GLU A 308 14.53 -21.17 15.60
C GLU A 308 15.51 -20.32 16.43
N ARG A 309 16.30 -19.49 15.75
CA ARG A 309 17.27 -18.57 16.36
C ARG A 309 16.60 -17.39 17.08
N GLU A 310 17.22 -16.89 18.14
CA GLU A 310 16.75 -15.68 18.84
C GLU A 310 16.72 -14.46 17.92
N GLU A 311 17.70 -14.37 17.01
CA GLU A 311 17.82 -13.26 16.06
C GLU A 311 16.61 -13.13 15.12
N PHE A 312 15.89 -14.24 14.87
CA PHE A 312 14.63 -14.20 14.13
C PHE A 312 13.59 -13.34 14.86
N ALA A 313 13.40 -13.59 16.16
CA ALA A 313 12.43 -12.89 16.96
C ALA A 313 12.78 -11.41 17.12
N GLU A 314 14.06 -11.09 17.33
CA GLU A 314 14.53 -9.71 17.43
C GLU A 314 14.32 -8.93 16.12
N PHE A 315 14.70 -9.52 14.98
CA PHE A 315 14.59 -8.86 13.68
C PHE A 315 13.14 -8.67 13.25
N TRP A 316 12.27 -9.64 13.53
CA TRP A 316 10.85 -9.52 13.21
C TRP A 316 10.07 -8.66 14.22
N ALA A 317 10.53 -8.54 15.47
CA ALA A 317 9.97 -7.61 16.43
C ALA A 317 10.18 -6.15 16.00
N LEU A 318 11.32 -5.82 15.40
CA LEU A 318 11.60 -4.48 14.88
C LEU A 318 10.51 -4.00 13.91
N LYS A 319 10.11 -4.87 12.97
CA LYS A 319 9.06 -4.59 11.97
C LYS A 319 7.74 -4.22 12.64
N TRP A 320 7.39 -4.92 13.72
CA TRP A 320 6.19 -4.64 14.51
C TRP A 320 6.33 -3.40 15.40
N ALA A 321 7.51 -3.18 15.97
CA ALA A 321 7.80 -2.02 16.80
C ALA A 321 7.59 -0.72 16.02
N ASP A 322 7.97 -0.71 14.73
CA ASP A 322 7.74 0.43 13.85
C ASP A 322 6.25 0.71 13.63
N LEU A 323 5.47 -0.33 13.32
CA LEU A 323 4.03 -0.19 13.06
C LEU A 323 3.20 0.14 14.32
N LEU A 324 3.69 -0.23 15.50
CA LEU A 324 3.00 -0.06 16.78
C LEU A 324 3.47 1.18 17.57
N ASN A 325 4.23 2.07 16.92
CA ASN A 325 4.75 3.32 17.51
C ASN A 325 5.48 3.10 18.83
N VAL A 326 6.38 2.12 18.88
CA VAL A 326 7.19 1.84 20.06
C VAL A 326 8.25 2.93 20.23
N GLU A 327 7.87 4.03 20.87
CA GLU A 327 8.61 5.30 20.88
C GLU A 327 8.61 5.95 22.27
N VAL A 328 9.75 6.51 22.69
CA VAL A 328 10.00 6.94 24.07
C VAL A 328 9.22 8.18 24.52
N ARG A 329 8.91 9.15 23.65
CA ARG A 329 8.13 10.34 24.03
C ARG A 329 6.73 9.95 24.49
N THR A 330 6.13 8.97 23.81
CA THR A 330 4.79 8.50 24.18
C THR A 330 4.82 7.40 25.25
N LEU A 331 5.80 6.50 25.21
CA LEU A 331 5.85 5.28 26.05
C LEU A 331 6.81 5.33 27.23
N ASP A 332 7.66 6.35 27.38
CA ASP A 332 8.80 6.40 28.31
C ASP A 332 9.81 5.24 28.13
N PRO A 333 11.03 5.35 28.70
CA PRO A 333 12.05 4.32 28.50
C PRO A 333 11.63 2.93 28.98
N LYS A 334 10.83 2.83 30.05
CA LYS A 334 10.40 1.54 30.60
C LYS A 334 9.28 0.94 29.75
N GLY A 335 8.30 1.73 29.33
CA GLY A 335 7.23 1.26 28.45
C GLY A 335 7.75 0.80 27.08
N VAL A 336 8.73 1.51 26.50
CA VAL A 336 9.42 1.07 25.28
C VAL A 336 10.05 -0.32 25.46
N GLN A 337 10.85 -0.50 26.52
CA GLN A 337 11.54 -1.77 26.77
C GLN A 337 10.55 -2.93 26.99
N LEU A 338 9.51 -2.70 27.78
CA LEU A 338 8.51 -3.73 28.08
C LEU A 338 7.67 -4.08 26.85
N PHE A 339 7.25 -3.09 26.06
CA PHE A 339 6.42 -3.34 24.89
C PHE A 339 7.22 -3.99 23.76
N HIS A 340 8.45 -3.51 23.51
CA HIS A 340 9.36 -4.14 22.56
C HIS A 340 9.69 -5.59 22.96
N GLY A 341 10.04 -5.82 24.23
CA GLY A 341 10.31 -7.15 24.77
C GLY A 341 9.11 -8.07 24.59
N TRP A 342 7.90 -7.60 24.92
CA TRP A 342 6.67 -8.36 24.70
C TRP A 342 6.45 -8.73 23.23
N ILE A 343 6.67 -7.80 22.28
CA ILE A 343 6.57 -8.09 20.85
C ILE A 343 7.55 -9.21 20.46
N ARG A 344 8.83 -9.06 20.85
CA ARG A 344 9.87 -10.06 20.58
C ARG A 344 9.49 -11.43 21.12
N ASP A 345 9.05 -11.49 22.38
CA ASP A 345 8.70 -12.75 23.03
C ASP A 345 7.52 -13.42 22.33
N ARG A 346 6.49 -12.65 21.89
CA ARG A 346 5.38 -13.22 21.10
C ARG A 346 5.82 -13.84 19.78
N ILE A 347 6.80 -13.23 19.09
CA ILE A 347 7.36 -13.79 17.86
C ILE A 347 8.24 -15.03 18.16
N ALA A 348 9.03 -14.98 19.23
CA ALA A 348 9.85 -16.12 19.68
C ALA A 348 8.96 -17.34 19.97
N ASP A 349 7.88 -17.14 20.71
CA ASP A 349 6.89 -18.18 21.09
C ASP A 349 6.06 -18.71 19.90
N ASN A 350 6.24 -18.16 18.70
CA ASN A 350 5.40 -18.42 17.53
C ASN A 350 3.91 -18.21 17.81
N THR A 351 3.57 -17.16 18.59
CA THR A 351 2.17 -16.84 18.87
C THR A 351 1.42 -16.63 17.55
N PRO A 352 0.26 -17.29 17.34
CA PRO A 352 -0.59 -17.05 16.18
C PRO A 352 -0.84 -15.57 15.95
N MET A 353 -0.73 -15.10 14.71
CA MET A 353 -0.78 -13.66 14.43
C MET A 353 -2.16 -13.04 14.71
N ASP A 354 -3.22 -13.84 14.66
CA ASP A 354 -4.55 -13.43 15.11
C ASP A 354 -4.59 -13.23 16.64
N GLU A 355 -4.00 -14.13 17.43
CA GLU A 355 -3.87 -13.97 18.88
C GLU A 355 -2.98 -12.79 19.26
N PHE A 356 -1.89 -12.56 18.52
CA PHE A 356 -1.04 -11.39 18.67
C PHE A 356 -1.87 -10.10 18.49
N ALA A 357 -2.62 -9.99 17.40
CA ALA A 357 -3.46 -8.84 17.12
C ALA A 357 -4.61 -8.70 18.14
N ARG A 358 -5.27 -9.81 18.51
CA ARG A 358 -6.32 -9.81 19.55
C ARG A 358 -5.78 -9.31 20.88
N SER A 359 -4.58 -9.75 21.28
CA SER A 359 -3.93 -9.35 22.53
C SER A 359 -3.72 -7.83 22.60
N ILE A 360 -3.37 -7.19 21.49
CA ILE A 360 -3.18 -5.73 21.41
C ILE A 360 -4.51 -4.99 21.54
N ILE A 361 -5.49 -5.32 20.69
CA ILE A 361 -6.76 -4.59 20.62
C ILE A 361 -7.61 -4.78 21.89
N SER A 362 -7.50 -5.93 22.55
CA SER A 362 -8.18 -6.20 23.81
C SER A 362 -7.39 -5.79 25.07
N ALA A 363 -6.19 -5.23 24.93
CA ALA A 363 -5.31 -4.96 26.07
C ALA A 363 -5.87 -3.90 27.03
N ARG A 364 -5.95 -4.23 28.32
CA ARG A 364 -6.35 -3.35 29.42
C ARG A 364 -5.44 -3.52 30.62
N GLY A 365 -5.57 -2.63 31.59
CA GLY A 365 -4.79 -2.68 32.82
C GLY A 365 -3.51 -1.85 32.71
N SER A 366 -2.55 -2.16 33.58
CA SER A 366 -1.28 -1.44 33.63
C SER A 366 -0.48 -1.63 32.34
N THR A 367 0.07 -0.52 31.83
CA THR A 367 0.99 -0.50 30.68
C THR A 367 2.34 -1.15 30.99
N TYR A 368 2.64 -1.49 32.26
CA TYR A 368 3.87 -2.19 32.62
C TYR A 368 3.64 -3.69 32.84
N THR A 369 2.52 -4.09 33.46
CA THR A 369 2.23 -5.52 33.69
C THR A 369 1.51 -6.17 32.52
N ASN A 370 0.80 -5.38 31.69
CA ASN A 370 0.27 -5.79 30.40
C ASN A 370 0.87 -4.91 29.29
N PRO A 371 2.07 -5.22 28.78
CA PRO A 371 2.78 -4.34 27.85
C PRO A 371 2.03 -4.03 26.56
N ALA A 372 1.13 -4.92 26.09
CA ALA A 372 0.30 -4.68 24.91
C ALA A 372 -0.62 -3.45 25.06
N ALA A 373 -0.94 -3.05 26.29
CA ALA A 373 -1.73 -1.84 26.56
C ALA A 373 -0.99 -0.54 26.19
N ASN A 374 0.33 -0.60 25.96
CA ASN A 374 1.09 0.55 25.44
C ASN A 374 0.63 0.99 24.05
N TYR A 375 -0.02 0.14 23.26
CA TYR A 375 -0.58 0.55 21.96
C TYR A 375 -1.55 1.74 22.09
N PHE A 376 -2.44 1.70 23.11
CA PHE A 376 -3.36 2.80 23.42
C PHE A 376 -2.61 4.03 23.95
N ARG A 377 -1.53 3.81 24.71
CA ARG A 377 -0.68 4.90 25.21
C ARG A 377 0.04 5.63 24.07
N ALA A 378 0.52 4.90 23.06
CA ALA A 378 1.19 5.45 21.89
C ALA A 378 0.22 6.29 21.03
N ILE A 379 -1.04 5.87 20.91
CA ILE A 379 -2.04 6.49 20.03
C ILE A 379 -3.31 6.80 20.81
N ARG A 380 -3.42 8.05 21.29
CA ARG A 380 -4.42 8.41 22.32
C ARG A 380 -5.76 8.87 21.75
N LYS A 381 -5.77 9.50 20.58
CA LYS A 381 -7.02 10.02 20.01
C LYS A 381 -7.81 8.86 19.36
N PRO A 382 -9.12 8.72 19.65
CA PRO A 382 -9.93 7.64 19.07
C PRO A 382 -9.85 7.57 17.54
N GLN A 383 -9.82 8.72 16.86
CA GLN A 383 -9.68 8.82 15.42
C GLN A 383 -8.35 8.27 14.90
N GLU A 384 -7.23 8.72 15.47
CA GLU A 384 -5.88 8.28 15.08
C GLU A 384 -5.69 6.79 15.37
N LEU A 385 -6.21 6.31 16.50
CA LEU A 385 -6.16 4.90 16.88
C LEU A 385 -7.00 4.02 15.93
N ALA A 386 -8.15 4.52 15.50
CA ALA A 386 -9.01 3.85 14.54
C ALA A 386 -8.36 3.76 13.15
N GLU A 387 -7.70 4.84 12.71
CA GLU A 387 -6.90 4.85 11.48
C GLU A 387 -5.75 3.86 11.55
N ALA A 388 -4.95 3.90 12.62
CA ALA A 388 -3.83 2.99 12.84
C ALA A 388 -4.28 1.53 12.88
N THR A 389 -5.38 1.22 13.59
CA THR A 389 -5.90 -0.15 13.67
C THR A 389 -6.35 -0.66 12.30
N ALA A 390 -7.08 0.17 11.55
CA ALA A 390 -7.53 -0.19 10.20
C ALA A 390 -6.36 -0.37 9.22
N GLN A 391 -5.34 0.49 9.29
CA GLN A 391 -4.19 0.44 8.40
C GLN A 391 -3.28 -0.76 8.72
N VAL A 392 -2.90 -0.93 9.99
CA VAL A 392 -1.97 -1.99 10.40
C VAL A 392 -2.58 -3.37 10.23
N PHE A 393 -3.80 -3.59 10.74
CA PHE A 393 -4.38 -4.94 10.82
C PHE A 393 -5.34 -5.28 9.69
N LEU A 394 -5.98 -4.30 9.05
CA LEU A 394 -6.95 -4.54 7.96
C LEU A 394 -6.43 -4.09 6.58
N GLY A 395 -5.27 -3.42 6.52
CA GLY A 395 -4.74 -2.86 5.28
C GLY A 395 -5.63 -1.79 4.66
N ARG A 396 -6.34 -0.99 5.49
CA ARG A 396 -7.26 0.07 5.03
C ARG A 396 -6.78 1.43 5.50
N ARG A 397 -6.55 2.34 4.55
CA ARG A 397 -6.23 3.74 4.81
C ARG A 397 -7.51 4.57 4.85
N LEU A 398 -7.92 4.98 6.06
CA LEU A 398 -9.19 5.69 6.28
C LEU A 398 -9.03 7.21 6.38
N GLN A 399 -7.81 7.75 6.32
CA GLN A 399 -7.52 9.16 6.60
C GLN A 399 -8.29 10.12 5.67
N CYS A 400 -8.40 9.80 4.38
CA CYS A 400 -9.19 10.62 3.45
C CYS A 400 -10.68 10.64 3.82
N ALA A 401 -11.19 9.57 4.44
CA ALA A 401 -12.58 9.45 4.87
C ALA A 401 -12.91 10.38 6.07
N GLN A 402 -11.91 10.96 6.73
CA GLN A 402 -12.12 11.85 7.87
C GLN A 402 -12.87 13.13 7.48
N CYS A 403 -12.55 13.71 6.32
CA CYS A 403 -13.07 15.02 5.90
C CYS A 403 -14.17 14.94 4.83
N HIS A 404 -14.12 13.91 3.98
CA HIS A 404 -15.07 13.63 2.88
C HIS A 404 -15.13 12.11 2.66
N ASN A 405 -15.92 11.57 1.72
CA ASN A 405 -15.85 10.15 1.42
C ASN A 405 -14.51 9.81 0.76
N HIS A 406 -13.99 8.60 1.00
CA HIS A 406 -12.71 8.22 0.44
C HIS A 406 -12.76 8.27 -1.10
N PRO A 407 -11.86 9.01 -1.77
CA PRO A 407 -11.99 9.26 -3.21
C PRO A 407 -11.72 8.01 -4.05
N PHE A 408 -10.92 7.08 -3.53
CA PHE A 408 -10.45 5.89 -4.27
C PHE A 408 -10.91 4.57 -3.67
N ASP A 409 -11.78 4.61 -2.66
CA ASP A 409 -12.28 3.43 -1.92
C ASP A 409 -13.77 3.67 -1.57
N ARG A 410 -14.44 2.66 -1.03
CA ARG A 410 -15.88 2.70 -0.73
C ARG A 410 -16.24 3.41 0.58
N TRP A 411 -15.26 3.72 1.42
CA TRP A 411 -15.49 4.21 2.78
C TRP A 411 -16.06 5.62 2.78
N THR A 412 -17.20 5.80 3.42
CA THR A 412 -17.80 7.12 3.62
C THR A 412 -17.24 7.80 4.86
N GLN A 413 -17.46 9.11 4.96
CA GLN A 413 -17.17 9.82 6.21
C GLN A 413 -18.00 9.29 7.39
N GLY A 414 -19.20 8.78 7.12
CA GLY A 414 -20.01 8.09 8.13
C GLY A 414 -19.29 6.86 8.68
N ASP A 415 -18.83 5.97 7.79
CA ASP A 415 -18.12 4.75 8.17
C ASP A 415 -16.87 5.05 9.01
N TYR A 416 -16.13 6.10 8.65
CA TYR A 416 -14.96 6.55 9.40
C TYR A 416 -15.29 6.87 10.86
N TYR A 417 -16.31 7.71 11.10
CA TYR A 417 -16.67 8.13 12.45
C TYR A 417 -17.38 7.02 13.25
N ASP A 418 -18.14 6.16 12.57
CA ASP A 418 -18.76 4.99 13.19
C ASP A 418 -17.69 4.00 13.67
N TRP A 419 -16.66 3.74 12.85
CA TRP A 419 -15.49 2.94 13.23
C TRP A 419 -14.70 3.58 14.37
N ALA A 420 -14.39 4.88 14.27
CA ALA A 420 -13.65 5.62 15.30
C ALA A 420 -14.39 5.63 16.66
N SER A 421 -15.72 5.57 16.64
CA SER A 421 -16.52 5.54 17.87
C SER A 421 -16.32 4.26 18.69
N ALA A 422 -15.83 3.16 18.11
CA ALA A 422 -15.50 1.96 18.87
C ALA A 422 -14.38 2.21 19.91
N PHE A 423 -13.45 3.12 19.59
CA PHE A 423 -12.30 3.46 20.42
C PHE A 423 -12.56 4.60 21.41
N ALA A 424 -13.70 5.28 21.30
CA ALA A 424 -14.00 6.48 22.08
C ALA A 424 -14.17 6.25 23.59
N LYS A 425 -14.31 4.98 24.01
CA LYS A 425 -14.45 4.59 25.43
C LYS A 425 -13.12 4.33 26.14
N ILE A 426 -11.99 4.32 25.41
CA ILE A 426 -10.68 4.14 26.03
C ILE A 426 -10.33 5.38 26.86
N ASP A 427 -9.91 5.15 28.11
CA ASP A 427 -9.33 6.20 28.95
C ASP A 427 -8.20 5.66 29.84
N TYR A 428 -7.51 6.58 30.50
CA TYR A 428 -6.27 6.33 31.21
C TYR A 428 -6.35 6.84 32.65
N LYS A 429 -5.97 5.99 33.61
CA LYS A 429 -5.67 6.41 34.97
C LYS A 429 -4.15 6.53 35.13
N LEU A 430 -3.68 7.73 35.44
CA LEU A 430 -2.28 7.99 35.74
C LEU A 430 -1.97 7.49 37.16
N LEU A 431 -1.11 6.47 37.28
CA LEU A 431 -0.64 6.01 38.60
C LEU A 431 0.55 6.83 39.07
N LYS A 432 1.44 7.20 38.15
CA LYS A 432 2.62 8.03 38.41
C LYS A 432 3.00 8.82 37.16
N ASN A 433 3.44 10.07 37.33
CA ASN A 433 4.05 10.85 36.25
C ASN A 433 5.22 11.68 36.79
N ILE A 434 6.44 11.21 36.55
CA ILE A 434 7.70 11.82 36.98
C ILE A 434 8.29 12.62 35.81
N ARG A 435 7.63 13.72 35.44
CA ARG A 435 8.13 14.60 34.37
C ARG A 435 9.50 15.16 34.74
N ARG A 436 10.38 15.29 33.76
CA ARG A 436 11.68 15.95 33.93
C ARG A 436 11.57 17.43 33.60
N ASP A 437 10.70 17.79 32.66
CA ASP A 437 10.34 19.16 32.31
C ASP A 437 8.86 19.44 32.61
N GLY A 438 8.58 20.45 33.43
CA GLY A 438 7.21 20.89 33.73
C GLY A 438 6.55 21.68 32.59
N LEU A 439 7.34 22.18 31.63
CA LEU A 439 6.88 22.95 30.48
C LEU A 439 6.50 22.06 29.30
N ASP A 440 7.10 20.87 29.18
CA ASP A 440 6.70 19.89 28.20
C ASP A 440 5.47 19.11 28.70
N LYS A 441 4.29 19.57 28.28
CA LYS A 441 3.02 18.91 28.59
C LYS A 441 2.88 17.55 27.90
N HIS A 442 3.71 17.25 26.90
CA HIS A 442 3.73 16.00 26.16
C HIS A 442 4.72 14.97 26.77
N GLU A 443 5.73 15.42 27.53
CA GLU A 443 6.59 14.49 28.28
C GLU A 443 5.76 13.73 29.33
N PHE A 444 5.83 12.41 29.25
CA PHE A 444 5.16 11.53 30.19
C PHE A 444 6.10 10.40 30.60
N ASN A 445 6.27 10.21 31.90
CA ASN A 445 7.20 9.22 32.46
C ASN A 445 6.54 8.54 33.67
N GLY A 446 6.00 7.33 33.46
CA GLY A 446 5.35 6.60 34.53
C GLY A 446 4.27 5.63 34.04
N GLU A 447 3.67 4.94 35.00
CA GLU A 447 2.71 3.87 34.73
C GLU A 447 1.30 4.41 34.52
N GLN A 448 0.59 3.85 33.53
CA GLN A 448 -0.81 4.14 33.26
C GLN A 448 -1.64 2.88 33.30
N VAL A 449 -2.89 3.00 33.74
CA VAL A 449 -3.88 1.94 33.62
C VAL A 449 -4.85 2.30 32.50
N VAL A 450 -4.88 1.49 31.45
CA VAL A 450 -5.84 1.59 30.36
C VAL A 450 -7.13 0.91 30.79
N TYR A 451 -8.25 1.63 30.73
CA TYR A 451 -9.57 1.11 31.10
C TYR A 451 -10.65 1.59 30.12
N MET A 452 -11.82 0.96 30.17
CA MET A 452 -12.98 1.34 29.38
C MET A 452 -13.95 2.15 30.25
N LYS A 453 -14.35 3.33 29.77
CA LYS A 453 -15.48 4.08 30.34
C LYS A 453 -16.81 3.43 29.97
N SER A 454 -17.83 3.70 30.75
CA SER A 454 -19.20 3.26 30.47
C SER A 454 -19.78 3.93 29.20
N ASN A 455 -19.42 5.19 28.96
CA ASN A 455 -19.87 5.99 27.81
C ASN A 455 -18.68 6.57 27.01
N GLY A 456 -18.96 6.95 25.77
CA GLY A 456 -17.97 7.51 24.84
C GLY A 456 -18.44 7.38 23.40
N SER A 457 -18.30 8.45 22.62
CA SER A 457 -18.55 8.44 21.18
C SER A 457 -17.74 9.53 20.48
N VAL A 458 -17.56 9.40 19.17
CA VAL A 458 -17.01 10.48 18.35
C VAL A 458 -18.17 11.25 17.69
N LYS A 459 -18.06 12.58 17.60
CA LYS A 459 -19.04 13.41 16.90
C LYS A 459 -18.73 13.40 15.40
N ASN A 460 -19.73 13.08 14.57
CA ASN A 460 -19.61 13.22 13.12
C ASN A 460 -19.79 14.71 12.74
N PRO A 461 -18.80 15.36 12.10
CA PRO A 461 -18.83 16.79 11.79
C PRO A 461 -19.86 17.16 10.73
N LYS A 462 -20.21 16.23 9.82
CA LYS A 462 -21.22 16.46 8.77
C LYS A 462 -22.64 16.46 9.33
N THR A 463 -22.94 15.59 10.28
CA THR A 463 -24.29 15.50 10.87
C THR A 463 -24.45 16.26 12.18
N GLY A 464 -23.34 16.57 12.85
CA GLY A 464 -23.33 17.15 14.19
C GLY A 464 -23.76 16.18 15.31
N LYS A 465 -24.02 14.91 14.99
CA LYS A 465 -24.52 13.89 15.94
C LYS A 465 -23.38 12.98 16.42
N ALA A 466 -23.60 12.33 17.57
CA ALA A 466 -22.73 11.23 18.02
C ALA A 466 -22.82 10.06 17.04
N ALA A 467 -21.67 9.52 16.63
CA ALA A 467 -21.58 8.36 15.74
C ALA A 467 -21.80 7.06 16.55
N PRO A 468 -22.59 6.10 16.04
CA PRO A 468 -22.67 4.77 16.63
C PRO A 468 -21.40 3.95 16.37
N ALA A 469 -20.97 3.12 17.32
CA ALA A 469 -19.84 2.21 17.10
C ALA A 469 -20.23 1.06 16.14
N ARG A 470 -19.51 0.91 15.02
CA ARG A 470 -19.74 -0.17 14.03
C ARG A 470 -18.46 -0.82 13.54
N PHE A 471 -18.57 -2.06 13.07
CA PHE A 471 -17.47 -2.75 12.38
C PHE A 471 -17.24 -2.20 10.97
N LEU A 472 -15.96 -2.17 10.55
CA LEU A 472 -15.52 -1.68 9.25
C LEU A 472 -15.78 -2.71 8.13
N SER A 473 -17.05 -2.97 7.77
CA SER A 473 -17.49 -3.59 6.49
C SER A 473 -18.93 -4.08 6.54
N ALA A 474 -19.47 -4.27 7.74
CA ALA A 474 -20.74 -4.96 7.93
C ALA A 474 -21.91 -4.00 8.11
N GLY A 475 -21.66 -2.72 8.41
CA GLY A 475 -22.69 -1.81 8.92
C GLY A 475 -23.32 -2.28 10.24
N GLN A 476 -22.85 -3.42 10.75
CA GLN A 476 -23.34 -4.05 11.97
C GLN A 476 -22.81 -3.26 13.16
N PRO A 477 -23.68 -3.05 14.18
CA PRO A 477 -23.23 -2.46 15.43
C PRO A 477 -22.16 -3.35 16.05
N VAL A 478 -21.13 -2.74 16.63
CA VAL A 478 -20.29 -3.48 17.59
C VAL A 478 -21.21 -3.88 18.74
N PRO A 479 -21.33 -5.17 19.11
CA PRO A 479 -22.24 -5.59 20.17
C PRO A 479 -22.05 -4.76 21.45
N GLY A 480 -23.16 -4.34 22.05
CA GLY A 480 -23.16 -3.64 23.33
C GLY A 480 -22.67 -4.56 24.45
N GLY A 481 -21.84 -4.03 25.35
CA GLY A 481 -21.28 -4.76 26.49
C GLY A 481 -20.16 -3.96 27.17
N ASP A 482 -19.51 -4.56 28.17
CA ASP A 482 -18.48 -3.90 28.99
C ASP A 482 -17.19 -3.57 28.22
N ASP A 483 -16.86 -4.32 27.14
CA ASP A 483 -15.65 -4.11 26.34
C ASP A 483 -15.84 -4.34 24.83
N PRO A 484 -16.34 -3.33 24.07
CA PRO A 484 -16.55 -3.43 22.63
C PRO A 484 -15.28 -3.75 21.82
N LEU A 485 -14.08 -3.43 22.32
CA LEU A 485 -12.87 -3.76 21.57
C LEU A 485 -12.52 -5.25 21.61
N ARG A 486 -13.01 -6.01 22.61
CA ARG A 486 -12.88 -7.48 22.58
C ARG A 486 -13.68 -8.09 21.44
N GLU A 487 -14.91 -7.63 21.23
CA GLU A 487 -15.73 -8.09 20.11
C GLU A 487 -15.16 -7.62 18.77
N MET A 488 -14.61 -6.40 18.72
CA MET A 488 -13.88 -5.92 17.55
C MET A 488 -12.62 -6.73 17.25
N ALA A 489 -11.86 -7.12 18.27
CA ALA A 489 -10.68 -7.97 18.11
C ALA A 489 -11.04 -9.35 17.55
N LYS A 490 -12.14 -9.95 18.04
CA LYS A 490 -12.69 -11.22 17.52
C LYS A 490 -13.13 -11.07 16.07
N TRP A 491 -13.94 -10.05 15.76
CA TRP A 491 -14.40 -9.79 14.39
C TRP A 491 -13.25 -9.53 13.42
N MET A 492 -12.26 -8.73 13.83
CA MET A 492 -11.10 -8.38 13.02
C MET A 492 -10.33 -9.63 12.59
N THR A 493 -10.21 -10.60 13.49
CA THR A 493 -9.39 -11.79 13.30
C THR A 493 -10.20 -13.05 12.96
N ALA A 494 -11.49 -12.89 12.66
CA ALA A 494 -12.35 -13.99 12.28
C ALA A 494 -11.92 -14.56 10.91
N PRO A 495 -11.99 -15.89 10.69
CA PRO A 495 -11.62 -16.51 9.41
C PRO A 495 -12.41 -16.01 8.20
N ASP A 496 -13.64 -15.54 8.40
CA ASP A 496 -14.51 -14.97 7.37
C ASP A 496 -14.31 -13.45 7.20
N ASN A 497 -13.44 -12.82 8.01
CA ASN A 497 -13.08 -11.42 7.83
C ASN A 497 -12.30 -11.25 6.51
N PRO A 498 -12.78 -10.41 5.57
CA PRO A 498 -12.18 -10.31 4.23
C PRO A 498 -10.87 -9.50 4.18
N PHE A 499 -10.37 -9.01 5.32
CA PHE A 499 -9.26 -8.06 5.37
C PHE A 499 -8.02 -8.61 6.08
N PHE A 500 -8.17 -9.08 7.33
CA PHE A 500 -7.03 -9.36 8.20
C PHE A 500 -6.05 -10.35 7.59
N ALA A 501 -6.52 -11.55 7.20
CA ALA A 501 -5.65 -12.57 6.63
C ALA A 501 -4.91 -12.08 5.36
N ARG A 502 -5.59 -11.33 4.49
CA ARG A 502 -4.99 -10.75 3.28
C ARG A 502 -3.94 -9.69 3.60
N ALA A 503 -4.24 -8.77 4.52
CA ALA A 503 -3.32 -7.72 4.93
C ALA A 503 -2.03 -8.31 5.54
N GLN A 504 -2.18 -9.30 6.41
CA GLN A 504 -1.07 -9.97 7.08
C GLN A 504 -0.24 -10.83 6.11
N ALA A 505 -0.89 -11.63 5.25
CA ALA A 505 -0.18 -12.40 4.23
C ALA A 505 0.61 -11.50 3.26
N ASN A 506 0.03 -10.38 2.83
CA ASN A 506 0.70 -9.40 1.97
C ASN A 506 1.92 -8.74 2.65
N ARG A 507 1.83 -8.48 3.96
CA ARG A 507 2.94 -7.92 4.75
C ARG A 507 4.10 -8.91 4.89
N ILE A 508 3.80 -10.19 5.17
CA ILE A 508 4.82 -11.25 5.21
C ILE A 508 5.49 -11.38 3.84
N TRP A 509 4.68 -11.39 2.77
CA TRP A 509 5.17 -11.40 1.39
C TRP A 509 6.09 -10.21 1.11
N PHE A 510 5.69 -8.99 1.47
CA PHE A 510 6.52 -7.80 1.28
C PHE A 510 7.88 -7.91 1.97
N HIS A 511 7.92 -8.32 3.24
CA HIS A 511 9.19 -8.39 3.96
C HIS A 511 10.16 -9.43 3.37
N LEU A 512 9.67 -10.45 2.65
CA LEU A 512 10.50 -11.46 1.99
C LEU A 512 10.81 -11.13 0.52
N MET A 513 9.84 -10.58 -0.21
CA MET A 513 9.93 -10.36 -1.66
C MET A 513 10.32 -8.93 -2.04
N GLY A 514 10.38 -8.01 -1.06
CA GLY A 514 10.70 -6.59 -1.26
C GLY A 514 9.52 -5.74 -1.76
N ARG A 515 8.48 -6.36 -2.32
CA ARG A 515 7.27 -5.69 -2.81
C ARG A 515 6.03 -6.51 -2.51
N GLY A 516 5.01 -5.89 -1.90
CA GLY A 516 3.72 -6.52 -1.63
C GLY A 516 2.94 -6.83 -2.91
N LEU A 517 2.12 -7.88 -2.89
CA LEU A 517 1.15 -8.16 -3.94
C LEU A 517 0.19 -6.97 -4.11
N VAL A 518 -0.22 -6.38 -3.00
CA VAL A 518 -0.75 -5.01 -2.95
C VAL A 518 0.37 -4.09 -2.49
N ASN A 519 0.61 -3.00 -3.21
CA ASN A 519 1.66 -2.03 -2.88
C ASN A 519 1.13 -0.60 -3.08
N PRO A 520 1.21 0.31 -2.08
CA PRO A 520 1.73 0.11 -0.72
C PRO A 520 1.04 -1.02 0.05
N ILE A 521 1.77 -1.64 0.98
CA ILE A 521 1.41 -2.94 1.59
C ILE A 521 0.13 -2.93 2.45
N ASP A 522 -0.31 -1.74 2.82
CA ASP A 522 -1.42 -1.43 3.71
C ASP A 522 -2.51 -0.58 3.02
N ASP A 523 -2.47 -0.48 1.68
CA ASP A 523 -3.38 0.34 0.87
C ASP A 523 -4.28 -0.55 0.00
N PHE A 524 -5.03 -1.44 0.63
CA PHE A 524 -6.01 -2.28 -0.06
C PHE A 524 -7.21 -1.43 -0.42
N ARG A 525 -7.45 -1.28 -1.72
CA ARG A 525 -8.65 -0.63 -2.26
C ARG A 525 -8.93 -1.12 -3.68
N PRO A 526 -10.16 -0.99 -4.21
CA PRO A 526 -10.50 -1.46 -5.56
C PRO A 526 -9.60 -0.89 -6.66
N THR A 527 -9.13 0.35 -6.49
CA THR A 527 -8.24 1.09 -7.40
C THR A 527 -6.75 0.75 -7.25
N ASN A 528 -6.39 -0.01 -6.21
CA ASN A 528 -5.05 -0.54 -5.99
C ASN A 528 -5.13 -2.07 -5.80
N PRO A 529 -5.53 -2.80 -6.84
CA PRO A 529 -5.71 -4.24 -6.73
C PRO A 529 -4.36 -4.95 -6.55
N ALA A 530 -4.40 -6.16 -6.00
CA ALA A 530 -3.23 -7.02 -5.97
C ALA A 530 -2.74 -7.33 -7.39
N THR A 531 -1.42 -7.37 -7.60
CA THR A 531 -0.79 -7.78 -8.86
C THR A 531 -1.14 -9.23 -9.20
N HIS A 532 -1.34 -10.07 -8.17
CA HIS A 532 -1.78 -11.46 -8.27
C HIS A 532 -2.93 -11.72 -7.29
N PRO A 533 -4.18 -11.36 -7.63
CA PRO A 533 -5.32 -11.45 -6.70
C PRO A 533 -5.61 -12.88 -6.25
N VAL A 534 -5.54 -13.85 -7.18
CA VAL A 534 -5.76 -15.27 -6.85
C VAL A 534 -4.68 -15.79 -5.92
N LEU A 535 -3.42 -15.37 -6.11
CA LEU A 535 -2.33 -15.74 -5.21
C LEU A 535 -2.53 -15.16 -3.81
N LEU A 536 -2.92 -13.89 -3.71
CA LEU A 536 -3.20 -13.25 -2.42
C LEU A 536 -4.32 -13.98 -1.68
N ASP A 537 -5.40 -14.35 -2.36
CA ASP A 537 -6.51 -15.09 -1.77
C ASP A 537 -6.06 -16.46 -1.26
N LEU A 538 -5.26 -17.16 -2.06
CA LEU A 538 -4.68 -18.44 -1.68
C LEU A 538 -3.74 -18.34 -0.47
N LEU A 539 -2.87 -17.33 -0.42
CA LEU A 539 -2.01 -17.07 0.73
C LEU A 539 -2.82 -16.73 1.99
N ALA A 540 -3.92 -15.99 1.85
CA ALA A 540 -4.81 -15.69 2.96
C ALA A 540 -5.52 -16.96 3.47
N THR A 541 -6.01 -17.82 2.56
CA THR A 541 -6.60 -19.12 2.92
C THR A 541 -5.59 -20.01 3.63
N GLU A 542 -4.37 -20.11 3.11
CA GLU A 542 -3.31 -20.90 3.73
C GLU A 542 -2.93 -20.36 5.11
N PHE A 543 -2.88 -19.04 5.26
CA PHE A 543 -2.60 -18.41 6.54
C PHE A 543 -3.67 -18.75 7.59
N ILE A 544 -4.95 -18.68 7.22
CA ILE A 544 -6.06 -19.11 8.09
C ILE A 544 -5.95 -20.61 8.41
N ALA A 545 -5.72 -21.46 7.41
CA ALA A 545 -5.65 -22.91 7.56
C ALA A 545 -4.50 -23.35 8.49
N SER A 546 -3.38 -22.62 8.47
CA SER A 546 -2.24 -22.84 9.37
C SER A 546 -2.47 -22.36 10.82
N GLY A 547 -3.63 -21.77 11.11
CA GLY A 547 -3.88 -21.12 12.41
C GLY A 547 -3.11 -19.81 12.57
N TYR A 548 -2.96 -19.05 11.48
CA TYR A 548 -2.23 -17.77 11.45
C TYR A 548 -0.75 -17.88 11.83
N ASP A 549 -0.09 -18.99 11.49
CA ASP A 549 1.33 -19.25 11.79
C ASP A 549 2.26 -18.44 10.85
N LEU A 550 3.01 -17.50 11.43
CA LEU A 550 4.00 -16.68 10.72
C LEU A 550 5.10 -17.53 10.08
N ARG A 551 5.67 -18.47 10.83
CA ARG A 551 6.78 -19.33 10.38
C ARG A 551 6.33 -20.25 9.25
N HIS A 552 5.07 -20.69 9.27
CA HIS A 552 4.47 -21.43 8.17
C HIS A 552 4.47 -20.64 6.86
N MET A 553 3.98 -19.39 6.90
CA MET A 553 3.97 -18.52 5.72
C MET A 553 5.38 -18.23 5.20
N ILE A 554 6.33 -18.01 6.10
CA ILE A 554 7.74 -17.82 5.73
C ILE A 554 8.29 -19.07 5.02
N ARG A 555 8.04 -20.28 5.55
CA ARG A 555 8.46 -21.53 4.89
C ARG A 555 7.85 -21.66 3.50
N LEU A 556 6.54 -21.39 3.37
CA LEU A 556 5.83 -21.49 2.11
C LEU A 556 6.46 -20.57 1.04
N ILE A 557 6.73 -19.32 1.39
CA ILE A 557 7.28 -18.32 0.47
C ILE A 557 8.73 -18.65 0.12
N THR A 558 9.58 -18.88 1.13
CA THR A 558 11.02 -19.13 0.92
C THR A 558 11.32 -20.44 0.19
N SER A 559 10.43 -21.42 0.28
CA SER A 559 10.52 -22.68 -0.47
C SER A 559 10.01 -22.58 -1.91
N SER A 560 9.49 -21.43 -2.35
CA SER A 560 9.06 -21.25 -3.74
C SER A 560 10.26 -21.05 -4.68
N ALA A 561 10.16 -21.49 -5.93
CA ALA A 561 11.15 -21.14 -6.96
C ALA A 561 11.20 -19.62 -7.16
N THR A 562 10.06 -18.93 -7.02
CA THR A 562 9.92 -17.47 -7.14
C THR A 562 10.79 -16.70 -6.15
N TYR A 563 10.79 -17.07 -4.87
CA TYR A 563 11.69 -16.47 -3.88
C TYR A 563 13.16 -16.77 -4.17
N GLN A 564 13.43 -17.92 -4.79
CA GLN A 564 14.77 -18.43 -5.09
C GLN A 564 15.34 -17.92 -6.42
N LEU A 565 14.64 -17.07 -7.17
CA LEU A 565 15.15 -16.52 -8.43
C LEU A 565 16.38 -15.64 -8.20
N ALA A 566 17.29 -15.62 -9.16
CA ALA A 566 18.42 -14.70 -9.22
C ALA A 566 17.93 -13.25 -9.40
N SER A 567 18.77 -12.28 -9.03
CA SER A 567 18.46 -10.87 -9.23
C SER A 567 18.81 -10.35 -10.61
N GLU A 568 19.72 -11.04 -11.31
CA GLU A 568 20.17 -10.68 -12.64
C GLU A 568 19.01 -10.85 -13.63
N PRO A 569 18.57 -9.75 -14.29
CA PRO A 569 17.51 -9.84 -15.26
C PRO A 569 18.02 -10.46 -16.58
N ASN A 570 17.10 -11.09 -17.30
CA ASN A 570 17.26 -11.47 -18.70
C ASN A 570 16.57 -10.44 -19.62
N ALA A 571 16.73 -10.61 -20.94
CA ALA A 571 16.21 -9.67 -21.93
C ALA A 571 14.69 -9.45 -21.85
N THR A 572 13.93 -10.44 -21.36
CA THR A 572 12.46 -10.39 -21.34
C THR A 572 11.91 -9.75 -20.07
N ASN A 573 12.70 -9.67 -18.99
CA ASN A 573 12.23 -9.27 -17.66
C ASN A 573 12.95 -8.04 -17.07
N ALA A 574 13.90 -7.44 -17.80
CA ALA A 574 14.65 -6.26 -17.33
C ALA A 574 13.78 -5.05 -16.93
N GLY A 575 12.58 -4.92 -17.50
CA GLY A 575 11.62 -3.86 -17.14
C GLY A 575 10.50 -4.30 -16.19
N ASP A 576 10.54 -5.53 -15.68
CA ASP A 576 9.50 -6.05 -14.79
C ASP A 576 9.86 -5.85 -13.30
N GLU A 577 9.16 -4.94 -12.63
CA GLU A 577 9.35 -4.68 -11.19
C GLU A 577 8.16 -5.13 -10.34
N ILE A 578 7.12 -5.71 -10.96
CA ILE A 578 5.83 -5.96 -10.28
C ILE A 578 5.35 -7.41 -10.38
N ASN A 579 5.89 -8.20 -11.33
CA ASN A 579 5.45 -9.57 -11.58
C ASN A 579 6.35 -10.65 -10.99
N TYR A 580 7.37 -10.27 -10.21
CA TYR A 580 8.26 -11.22 -9.52
C TYR A 580 8.99 -12.17 -10.47
N SER A 581 9.36 -11.67 -11.65
CA SER A 581 10.17 -12.42 -12.63
C SER A 581 11.63 -12.62 -12.20
N HIS A 582 12.10 -11.87 -11.21
CA HIS A 582 13.43 -11.96 -10.62
C HIS A 582 13.39 -11.39 -9.20
N ALA A 583 14.44 -11.63 -8.42
CA ALA A 583 14.56 -10.99 -7.12
C ALA A 583 14.96 -9.52 -7.30
N ILE A 584 14.18 -8.60 -6.72
CA ILE A 584 14.50 -7.17 -6.77
C ILE A 584 15.58 -6.88 -5.72
N PRO A 585 16.76 -6.36 -6.10
CA PRO A 585 17.77 -5.95 -5.13
C PRO A 585 17.23 -4.83 -4.25
N ARG A 586 17.42 -4.95 -2.93
CA ARG A 586 17.01 -3.92 -1.97
C ARG A 586 18.13 -3.60 -1.01
N ARG A 587 18.21 -2.35 -0.56
CA ARG A 587 19.20 -1.93 0.43
C ARG A 587 18.94 -2.62 1.76
N LEU A 588 20.00 -2.96 2.48
CA LEU A 588 19.89 -3.36 3.88
C LEU A 588 19.28 -2.23 4.71
N SER A 589 18.44 -2.59 5.69
CA SER A 589 17.95 -1.61 6.66
C SER A 589 19.12 -0.98 7.41
N ALA A 590 18.91 0.21 7.98
CA ALA A 590 19.94 0.89 8.77
C ALA A 590 20.53 -0.01 9.87
N GLU A 591 19.66 -0.78 10.55
CA GLU A 591 20.07 -1.73 11.58
C GLU A 591 20.88 -2.89 11.00
N GLN A 592 20.39 -3.54 9.95
CA GLN A 592 21.10 -4.64 9.29
C GLN A 592 22.48 -4.20 8.79
N LEU A 593 22.58 -3.02 8.17
CA LEU A 593 23.84 -2.52 7.62
C LEU A 593 24.89 -2.35 8.72
N LEU A 594 24.56 -1.69 9.84
CA LEU A 594 25.53 -1.51 10.93
C LEU A 594 25.85 -2.82 11.66
N ASP A 595 24.84 -3.65 11.92
CA ASP A 595 25.06 -4.93 12.61
C ASP A 595 25.92 -5.89 11.77
N THR A 596 25.73 -5.92 10.46
CA THR A 596 26.56 -6.72 9.55
C THR A 596 27.97 -6.14 9.37
N GLN A 597 28.16 -4.81 9.35
CA GLN A 597 29.49 -4.20 9.36
C GLN A 597 30.27 -4.57 10.64
N ALA A 598 29.61 -4.49 11.79
CA ALA A 598 30.15 -4.88 13.07
C ALA A 598 30.51 -6.37 13.11
N GLN A 599 29.65 -7.22 12.53
CA GLN A 599 29.89 -8.66 12.39
C GLN A 599 31.11 -8.97 11.51
N VAL A 600 31.28 -8.28 10.37
CA VAL A 600 32.44 -8.45 9.49
C VAL A 600 33.73 -8.05 10.18
N ALA A 601 33.73 -6.88 10.83
CA ALA A 601 34.87 -6.41 11.58
C ALA A 601 35.13 -7.26 12.84
N ASP A 602 34.13 -7.99 13.33
CA ASP A 602 34.10 -8.61 14.67
C ASP A 602 34.51 -7.59 15.75
N ALA A 603 33.79 -6.47 15.77
CA ALA A 603 34.02 -5.36 16.67
C ALA A 603 32.69 -4.78 17.14
N PRO A 604 32.57 -4.36 18.42
CA PRO A 604 31.33 -3.83 18.95
C PRO A 604 31.02 -2.44 18.38
N LEU A 605 29.74 -2.17 18.13
CA LEU A 605 29.28 -0.82 17.82
C LEU A 605 29.31 0.05 19.09
N PRO A 606 29.70 1.34 18.98
CA PRO A 606 29.73 2.27 20.11
C PRO A 606 28.32 2.83 20.40
N ILE A 607 27.35 1.95 20.69
CA ILE A 607 25.97 2.34 21.01
C ILE A 607 25.92 2.93 22.41
N ARG A 608 25.61 4.23 22.52
CA ARG A 608 25.55 4.93 23.82
C ARG A 608 24.47 4.35 24.73
N ASP A 609 24.77 4.34 26.03
CA ASP A 609 23.90 3.83 27.11
C ASP A 609 23.57 2.33 27.01
N HIS A 610 24.31 1.57 26.19
CA HIS A 610 24.15 0.13 26.02
C HIS A 610 25.49 -0.59 26.24
N PRO A 611 25.50 -1.83 26.75
CA PRO A 611 26.73 -2.58 26.95
C PRO A 611 27.41 -2.90 25.61
N PRO A 612 28.77 -3.00 25.57
CA PRO A 612 29.48 -3.45 24.38
C PRO A 612 28.95 -4.79 23.86
N GLY A 613 28.82 -4.92 22.54
CA GLY A 613 28.27 -6.12 21.89
C GLY A 613 26.77 -6.08 21.64
N THR A 614 26.06 -5.05 22.13
CA THR A 614 24.65 -4.82 21.77
C THR A 614 24.54 -4.55 20.26
N ARG A 615 23.65 -5.26 19.59
CA ARG A 615 23.28 -5.00 18.19
C ARG A 615 22.23 -3.89 18.10
N VAL A 616 22.24 -3.14 17.01
CA VAL A 616 21.26 -2.08 16.76
C VAL A 616 19.84 -2.65 16.73
N VAL A 617 19.64 -3.84 16.17
CA VAL A 617 18.33 -4.50 16.15
C VAL A 617 17.76 -4.74 17.55
N GLN A 618 18.61 -4.88 18.58
CA GLN A 618 18.21 -5.09 19.98
C GLN A 618 17.84 -3.79 20.69
N VAL A 619 18.18 -2.64 20.12
CA VAL A 619 17.85 -1.33 20.68
C VAL A 619 16.37 -1.06 20.48
N ALA A 620 15.60 -1.22 21.55
CA ALA A 620 14.14 -1.06 21.54
C ALA A 620 13.68 0.36 21.15
N ASN A 621 14.50 1.38 21.39
CA ASN A 621 14.12 2.77 21.17
C ASN A 621 14.41 3.26 19.74
N THR A 622 13.79 4.38 19.38
CA THR A 622 14.05 5.11 18.13
C THR A 622 15.25 6.04 18.27
N ILE A 623 15.60 6.73 17.17
CA ILE A 623 16.65 7.75 17.16
C ILE A 623 16.30 8.83 18.20
N LYS A 624 17.21 9.10 19.14
CA LYS A 624 16.97 10.08 20.21
C LYS A 624 16.81 11.49 19.62
N GLU A 625 15.86 12.26 20.15
CA GLU A 625 15.75 13.68 19.79
C GLU A 625 17.03 14.45 20.10
N LYS A 626 17.40 15.31 19.15
CA LYS A 626 18.48 16.29 19.32
C LYS A 626 18.09 17.25 20.44
N ARG A 627 18.68 17.08 21.63
CA ARG A 627 18.62 18.13 22.66
C ARG A 627 19.48 19.28 22.18
N ARG A 628 19.00 20.52 22.34
CA ARG A 628 19.65 21.79 21.92
C ARG A 628 21.15 21.96 22.27
N ARG A 629 21.73 21.09 23.10
CA ARG A 629 23.12 21.13 23.59
C ARG A 629 23.84 19.78 23.59
N SER A 630 23.25 18.68 23.09
CA SER A 630 23.95 17.39 23.03
C SER A 630 24.64 17.22 21.68
N LYS A 631 25.87 16.70 21.67
CA LYS A 631 26.47 16.16 20.44
C LYS A 631 25.60 15.01 19.95
N ASP A 632 25.37 14.96 18.64
CA ASP A 632 24.68 13.85 17.99
C ASP A 632 25.46 12.55 18.26
N ASP A 633 24.74 11.48 18.55
CA ASP A 633 25.33 10.16 18.70
C ASP A 633 25.76 9.66 17.31
N ILE A 634 27.02 9.25 17.16
CA ILE A 634 27.58 8.89 15.86
C ILE A 634 26.85 7.71 15.21
N VAL A 635 26.27 6.80 16.00
CA VAL A 635 25.47 5.67 15.51
C VAL A 635 24.10 6.18 15.05
N ASP A 636 23.44 7.02 15.85
CA ASP A 636 22.13 7.59 15.51
C ASP A 636 22.17 8.40 14.20
N VAL A 637 23.27 9.13 13.94
CA VAL A 637 23.45 9.88 12.68
C VAL A 637 23.45 8.94 11.47
N VAL A 638 24.10 7.78 11.57
CA VAL A 638 24.10 6.78 10.50
C VAL A 638 22.71 6.15 10.38
N LEU A 639 22.06 5.81 11.49
CA LEU A 639 20.72 5.24 11.46
C LEU A 639 19.69 6.16 10.80
N GLU A 640 19.76 7.46 11.10
CA GLU A 640 18.92 8.49 10.47
C GLU A 640 19.21 8.58 8.97
N ALA A 641 20.49 8.65 8.58
CA ALA A 641 20.89 8.73 7.17
C ALA A 641 20.43 7.53 6.33
N PHE A 642 20.38 6.34 6.94
CA PHE A 642 19.93 5.10 6.28
C PHE A 642 18.43 4.80 6.47
N GLY A 643 17.66 5.74 7.02
CA GLY A 643 16.20 5.70 7.02
C GLY A 643 15.54 4.92 8.15
N LYS A 644 16.21 4.77 9.31
CA LYS A 644 15.55 4.24 10.52
C LYS A 644 14.38 5.18 10.90
N PRO A 645 13.17 4.66 11.15
CA PRO A 645 12.00 5.50 11.36
C PRO A 645 12.01 6.10 12.77
N GLN A 646 11.33 7.23 12.93
CA GLN A 646 11.05 7.82 14.24
C GLN A 646 9.87 7.14 14.94
N ARG A 647 9.13 6.29 14.21
CA ARG A 647 7.93 5.54 14.63
C ARG A 647 6.79 6.47 15.03
N LEU A 648 6.60 7.50 14.21
CA LEU A 648 5.53 8.47 14.34
C LEU A 648 4.32 8.14 13.47
N LEU A 649 4.50 7.27 12.47
CA LEU A 649 3.46 6.83 11.54
C LEU A 649 3.27 5.32 11.63
N ASN A 650 2.02 4.87 11.52
CA ASN A 650 1.68 3.43 11.49
C ASN A 650 1.79 2.83 10.08
N CYS A 651 2.84 3.19 9.33
CA CYS A 651 3.10 2.69 7.98
C CYS A 651 4.56 2.28 7.80
N GLU A 652 4.77 1.30 6.92
CA GLU A 652 6.13 0.96 6.45
C GLU A 652 6.80 2.14 5.72
N CYS A 653 6.00 3.05 5.19
CA CYS A 653 6.43 4.20 4.41
C CYS A 653 7.21 5.27 5.18
N GLU A 654 7.29 5.18 6.52
CA GLU A 654 8.16 6.05 7.32
C GLU A 654 9.64 5.66 7.16
N ARG A 655 9.92 4.39 6.86
CA ARG A 655 11.27 3.95 6.48
C ARG A 655 11.60 4.49 5.10
N SER A 656 12.75 5.15 4.99
CA SER A 656 13.26 5.64 3.70
C SER A 656 14.26 4.64 3.13
N ASP A 657 13.94 4.13 1.94
CA ASP A 657 14.85 3.34 1.11
C ASP A 657 15.59 4.20 0.07
N GLU A 658 15.43 5.53 0.13
CA GLU A 658 16.08 6.45 -0.81
C GLU A 658 17.60 6.37 -0.71
N THR A 659 18.25 6.57 -1.85
CA THR A 659 19.72 6.68 -1.95
C THR A 659 20.13 8.15 -1.89
N THR A 660 20.95 8.52 -0.90
CA THR A 660 21.35 9.91 -0.69
C THR A 660 22.87 10.07 -0.65
N LEU A 661 23.35 11.29 -0.95
CA LEU A 661 24.78 11.60 -0.82
C LEU A 661 25.27 11.49 0.63
N ALA A 662 24.40 11.77 1.61
CA ALA A 662 24.72 11.61 3.03
C ALA A 662 25.08 10.16 3.38
N GLN A 663 24.36 9.18 2.85
CA GLN A 663 24.68 7.75 3.02
C GLN A 663 26.06 7.41 2.45
N ALA A 664 26.38 7.93 1.27
CA ALA A 664 27.70 7.72 0.66
C ALA A 664 28.83 8.29 1.53
N PHE A 665 28.66 9.48 2.12
CA PHE A 665 29.66 10.04 3.05
C PHE A 665 29.80 9.21 4.34
N GLN A 666 28.71 8.67 4.88
CA GLN A 666 28.79 7.77 6.04
C GLN A 666 29.55 6.48 5.72
N MET A 667 29.41 5.96 4.50
CA MET A 667 30.10 4.72 4.07
C MET A 667 31.58 4.96 3.71
N ILE A 668 31.89 6.09 3.09
CA ILE A 668 33.27 6.37 2.63
C ILE A 668 34.15 6.82 3.79
N SER A 669 33.68 7.76 4.60
CA SER A 669 34.49 8.45 5.61
C SER A 669 33.78 8.62 6.96
N GLY A 670 32.67 7.89 7.19
CA GLY A 670 31.92 7.99 8.42
C GLY A 670 32.69 7.43 9.62
N PRO A 671 32.55 8.04 10.81
CA PRO A 671 33.32 7.65 11.99
C PRO A 671 32.99 6.24 12.51
N VAL A 672 31.77 5.74 12.26
CA VAL A 672 31.35 4.40 12.71
C VAL A 672 32.11 3.30 11.95
N LEU A 673 32.02 3.28 10.61
CA LEU A 673 32.72 2.27 9.82
C LEU A 673 34.24 2.39 9.98
N ASN A 674 34.78 3.61 9.96
CA ASN A 674 36.21 3.83 10.17
C ASN A 674 36.67 3.33 11.55
N GLY A 675 35.87 3.54 12.60
CA GLY A 675 36.15 3.03 13.94
C GLY A 675 36.16 1.50 14.02
N LEU A 676 35.21 0.83 13.37
CA LEU A 676 35.17 -0.64 13.28
C LEU A 676 36.41 -1.20 12.57
N LEU A 677 36.84 -0.54 11.51
CA LEU A 677 37.99 -0.94 10.69
C LEU A 677 39.33 -0.70 11.38
N THR A 678 39.53 0.47 12.01
CA THR A 678 40.83 0.88 12.59
C THR A 678 41.05 0.38 14.02
N GLY A 679 40.02 -0.20 14.65
CA GLY A 679 40.11 -0.79 15.99
C GLY A 679 41.21 -1.85 16.10
N LYS A 680 41.87 -1.91 17.27
CA LYS A 680 42.96 -2.86 17.56
C LYS A 680 42.47 -4.20 18.12
N ALA A 681 41.20 -4.31 18.48
CA ALA A 681 40.58 -5.53 18.98
C ALA A 681 39.47 -5.99 18.03
N ASN A 682 39.85 -6.34 16.79
CA ASN A 682 38.93 -6.74 15.73
C ASN A 682 39.49 -7.91 14.90
N ARG A 683 38.69 -8.43 13.96
CA ARG A 683 39.06 -9.52 13.04
C ARG A 683 40.32 -9.20 12.24
N LEU A 684 40.44 -7.98 11.74
CA LEU A 684 41.55 -7.58 10.87
C LEU A 684 42.89 -7.63 11.60
N GLU A 685 42.92 -7.26 12.88
CA GLU A 685 44.10 -7.39 13.73
C GLU A 685 44.53 -8.86 13.88
N ARG A 686 43.57 -9.75 14.13
CA ARG A 686 43.85 -11.19 14.27
C ARG A 686 44.33 -11.79 12.96
N LEU A 687 43.71 -11.44 11.83
CA LEU A 687 44.12 -11.90 10.50
C LEU A 687 45.51 -11.37 10.09
N ALA A 688 45.85 -10.13 10.45
CA ALA A 688 47.17 -9.57 10.18
C ALA A 688 48.27 -10.37 10.90
N LYS A 689 48.03 -10.72 12.17
CA LYS A 689 48.96 -11.46 13.04
C LYS A 689 48.96 -12.98 12.81
N ALA A 690 47.92 -13.53 12.19
CA ALA A 690 47.84 -14.95 11.90
C ALA A 690 48.91 -15.37 10.89
N ASP A 691 49.59 -16.48 11.19
CA ASP A 691 50.53 -17.15 10.28
C ASP A 691 49.76 -18.08 9.33
N GLN A 692 49.04 -17.46 8.39
CA GLN A 692 48.23 -18.16 7.40
C GLN A 692 48.47 -17.57 5.99
N PRO A 693 48.32 -18.37 4.92
CA PRO A 693 48.46 -17.90 3.55
C PRO A 693 47.58 -16.68 3.25
N ALA A 694 48.09 -15.75 2.44
CA ALA A 694 47.36 -14.54 2.05
C ALA A 694 46.04 -14.88 1.34
N GLN A 695 46.03 -15.93 0.51
CA GLN A 695 44.81 -16.42 -0.12
C GLN A 695 43.75 -16.85 0.90
N GLN A 696 44.11 -17.65 1.90
CA GLN A 696 43.16 -18.07 2.95
C GLN A 696 42.65 -16.87 3.77
N THR A 697 43.51 -15.89 4.02
CA THR A 697 43.11 -14.62 4.66
C THR A 697 42.05 -13.88 3.85
N LEU A 698 42.27 -13.74 2.54
CA LEU A 698 41.31 -13.10 1.64
C LEU A 698 40.01 -13.88 1.56
N GLU A 699 40.07 -15.19 1.35
CA GLU A 699 38.89 -16.04 1.31
C GLU A 699 38.05 -15.88 2.59
N SER A 700 38.67 -15.89 3.77
CA SER A 700 37.96 -15.69 5.04
C SER A 700 37.23 -14.34 5.10
N LEU A 701 37.84 -13.26 4.61
CA LEU A 701 37.19 -11.96 4.52
C LEU A 701 36.01 -11.96 3.55
N TYR A 702 36.14 -12.58 2.38
CA TYR A 702 35.07 -12.67 1.39
C TYR A 702 33.89 -13.52 1.89
N TRP A 703 34.16 -14.67 2.53
CA TRP A 703 33.11 -15.48 3.14
C TRP A 703 32.40 -14.75 4.26
N THR A 704 33.12 -13.99 5.07
CA THR A 704 32.52 -13.22 6.17
C THR A 704 31.70 -12.03 5.65
N ALA A 705 32.21 -11.28 4.66
CA ALA A 705 31.55 -10.06 4.19
C ALA A 705 30.47 -10.31 3.12
N LEU A 706 30.76 -11.17 2.15
CA LEU A 706 29.91 -11.40 0.98
C LEU A 706 29.29 -12.80 0.95
N SER A 707 29.65 -13.69 1.90
CA SER A 707 29.08 -15.05 2.00
C SER A 707 29.35 -15.93 0.78
N ARG A 708 30.45 -15.65 0.06
CA ARG A 708 30.96 -16.38 -1.10
C ARG A 708 32.49 -16.26 -1.15
N PRO A 709 33.22 -17.10 -1.91
CA PRO A 709 34.64 -16.88 -2.16
C PRO A 709 34.86 -15.68 -3.10
N PRO A 710 36.08 -15.11 -3.13
CA PRO A 710 36.45 -14.13 -4.14
C PRO A 710 36.43 -14.77 -5.53
N THR A 711 36.04 -14.00 -6.54
CA THR A 711 36.28 -14.35 -7.94
C THR A 711 37.77 -14.36 -8.25
N ALA A 712 38.19 -14.95 -9.37
CA ALA A 712 39.60 -14.99 -9.76
C ALA A 712 40.24 -13.58 -9.84
N THR A 713 39.52 -12.61 -10.43
CA THR A 713 39.97 -11.22 -10.54
C THR A 713 40.06 -10.53 -9.18
N GLU A 714 39.07 -10.74 -8.31
CA GLU A 714 39.07 -10.22 -6.94
C GLU A 714 40.21 -10.79 -6.09
N LEU A 715 40.46 -12.10 -6.23
CA LEU A 715 41.53 -12.79 -5.52
C LEU A 715 42.90 -12.29 -5.97
N GLU A 716 43.13 -12.19 -7.27
CA GLU A 716 44.38 -11.68 -7.83
C GLU A 716 44.67 -10.26 -7.36
N ALA A 717 43.68 -9.36 -7.47
CA ALA A 717 43.82 -7.98 -7.02
C ALA A 717 44.10 -7.88 -5.51
N GLY A 718 43.40 -8.68 -4.71
CA GLY A 718 43.62 -8.75 -3.26
C GLY A 718 45.01 -9.27 -2.89
N LEU A 719 45.50 -10.31 -3.58
CA LEU A 719 46.85 -10.86 -3.36
C LEU A 719 47.93 -9.86 -3.75
N GLN A 720 47.77 -9.17 -4.89
CA GLN A 720 48.68 -8.10 -5.31
C GLN A 720 48.69 -6.93 -4.31
N HIS A 721 47.54 -6.58 -3.72
CA HIS A 721 47.49 -5.53 -2.70
C HIS A 721 48.20 -5.97 -1.42
N LEU A 722 47.93 -7.18 -0.93
CA LEU A 722 48.56 -7.74 0.28
C LEU A 722 50.07 -7.97 0.12
N ALA A 723 50.54 -8.27 -1.08
CA ALA A 723 51.97 -8.47 -1.36
C ALA A 723 52.82 -7.21 -1.18
N LYS A 724 52.19 -6.01 -1.13
CA LYS A 724 52.90 -4.74 -0.90
C LYS A 724 53.29 -4.54 0.57
N ALA A 725 52.80 -5.36 1.50
CA ALA A 725 53.11 -5.22 2.92
C ALA A 725 54.40 -5.94 3.29
N GLU A 726 55.36 -5.17 3.81
CA GLU A 726 56.63 -5.70 4.34
C GLU A 726 56.59 -5.95 5.85
N THR A 727 55.57 -5.44 6.55
CA THR A 727 55.41 -5.56 8.00
C THR A 727 53.98 -5.99 8.36
N THR A 728 53.80 -6.54 9.57
CA THR A 728 52.47 -6.87 10.10
C THR A 728 51.55 -5.65 10.17
N GLU A 729 52.11 -4.46 10.47
CA GLU A 729 51.36 -3.20 10.49
C GLU A 729 50.93 -2.77 9.08
N ALA A 730 51.80 -2.90 8.08
CA ALA A 730 51.44 -2.62 6.68
C ALA A 730 50.38 -3.61 6.18
N LYS A 731 50.50 -4.91 6.51
CA LYS A 731 49.51 -5.94 6.17
C LYS A 731 48.17 -5.61 6.81
N ARG A 732 48.18 -5.12 8.06
CA ARG A 732 46.99 -4.69 8.78
C ARG A 732 46.26 -3.53 8.08
N GLY A 733 47.00 -2.54 7.59
CA GLY A 733 46.45 -1.41 6.82
C GLY A 733 45.84 -1.85 5.48
N GLN A 734 46.47 -2.79 4.77
CA GLN A 734 45.93 -3.31 3.51
C GLN A 734 44.68 -4.15 3.70
N LEU A 735 44.58 -4.91 4.80
CA LEU A 735 43.35 -5.62 5.18
C LEU A 735 42.22 -4.64 5.52
N GLU A 736 42.56 -3.48 6.09
CA GLU A 736 41.67 -2.34 6.34
C GLU A 736 41.06 -1.84 5.02
N ASP A 737 41.90 -1.58 4.00
CA ASP A 737 41.46 -1.14 2.67
C ASP A 737 40.52 -2.17 2.00
N ILE A 738 40.88 -3.46 2.08
CA ILE A 738 40.10 -4.54 1.48
C ILE A 738 38.74 -4.66 2.17
N ALA A 739 38.72 -4.68 3.51
CA ALA A 739 37.48 -4.76 4.28
C ALA A 739 36.59 -3.53 4.03
N TRP A 740 37.19 -2.33 3.94
CA TRP A 740 36.49 -1.11 3.57
C TRP A 740 35.85 -1.23 2.18
N ALA A 741 36.60 -1.71 1.18
CA ALA A 741 36.11 -1.88 -0.19
C ALA A 741 34.97 -2.91 -0.26
N LEU A 742 35.08 -4.03 0.46
CA LEU A 742 34.03 -5.04 0.56
C LEU A 742 32.75 -4.46 1.18
N MET A 743 32.85 -3.78 2.33
CA MET A 743 31.68 -3.21 3.02
C MET A 743 31.06 -2.02 2.27
N ASN A 744 31.81 -1.34 1.39
CA ASN A 744 31.30 -0.29 0.51
C ASN A 744 30.75 -0.83 -0.84
N SER A 745 30.91 -2.13 -1.11
CA SER A 745 30.44 -2.71 -2.36
C SER A 745 28.91 -2.74 -2.45
N LYS A 746 28.37 -2.64 -3.66
CA LYS A 746 26.93 -2.82 -3.90
C LYS A 746 26.44 -4.20 -3.46
N GLU A 747 27.30 -5.22 -3.52
CA GLU A 747 26.96 -6.58 -3.09
C GLU A 747 26.81 -6.70 -1.57
N PHE A 748 27.58 -5.93 -0.81
CA PHE A 748 27.43 -5.88 0.63
C PHE A 748 26.16 -5.12 1.05
N ILE A 749 25.97 -3.93 0.47
CA ILE A 749 24.90 -2.99 0.85
C ILE A 749 23.51 -3.45 0.36
N LEU A 750 23.44 -4.27 -0.69
CA LEU A 750 22.19 -4.74 -1.26
C LEU A 750 21.96 -6.23 -0.93
N ARG A 751 20.75 -6.53 -0.44
CA ARG A 751 20.16 -7.86 -0.46
C ARG A 751 19.75 -8.15 -1.90
N ARG A 752 20.46 -9.05 -2.57
CA ARG A 752 20.17 -9.54 -3.92
C ARG A 752 19.20 -10.72 -3.91
#